data_AF-A0A174C024-F1
#
_entry.id   AF-A0A174C024-F1
#
_cell.length_a   1.000
_cell.length_b   1.000
_cell.length_c   1.000
_cell.angle_alpha   90.00
_cell.angle_beta   90.00
_cell.angle_gamma   90.00
#
_symmetry.space_group_name_H-M   'P 1'
#
loop_
_entity.id
_entity.type
_entity.pdbx_description
1 polymer ?
#
loop_
_entity_poly.entity_id
_entity_poly.type
_entity_poly.pdbx_seq_one_letter_code
_entity_poly.pdbx_strand_id
1 'polypeptide(L)'
;MKSKKRFIACICIMSMILSGISVSAANDAATEEGQSMESSQTDQNQQQMNDEADQEINQEIDGTQEQSELTENPDTPENTTGERTVVSVDGNGNVFDVEEETDGVVKEDLSNKARAAATYIVNFRANAAGASVGNNTTEYKEYSTNAAGYCYGGAGADAAYLGTENGKVKFMQSGVVGLVDQSKVQVVNLNSAKSYSNYYADGSSIIHRICMDMTTPGYGGSVNVGPQQSYMKTGTTYYSYDGHYFYTNYVTMLSDYKSNTRKNSINPNNPYYNYYQYLPLRGKSSYSANELSTIINKHAQSSSKMYNKGAAFVNNQNSYGVNALLMTGVGALESAWGTSSIAKQKNNLFGLNAVDTSPGQSANTFSSVDVCIKDFAETYMSKQYLRAGWAYYHGGFLGDKASGINVSYASDPYWGEKIAALAWKMDSEGGKKDQNKYSIGIKDTVSTAHTTLNVRKEASTSATSLYNTGTSSNYAFLILGESGDFYKVQSDPVLKADRGGIESTSGKYNSSSMYAYASKQYIKKINTGTSGLNGGNTIPDTKKTGVIYSTHIQSDGWQASKANGEISGTTGEAKRIEAIKIQLSNIGYTGSVQYSTHVQSNGWKNWVSDGTIGGTTGEAKRMEAIRIRLTGEAANHYDIYYRVHTQTYGWLDWAKNGEIAGTTDGARRMEAIQIKLVSKGSQAPGSTVQAYVQPLTQYSAHLQTYGWKESVYGGGYAGTTGEAKRMEAFRLKLTDQKYSGEIKYRAHVQSSGWQGWKTNNAVAGTVGAAKRMEAIRIELTGKMAQMYDVYYRVHTETYGWLDWAKNGEIAGTTGCAKRLECIQVVLVKKGAAAPGNTQKTHVIK
;
A
#
# COMPACT_ATOMS: atom_id res chain seq x y z
N MET A 1 17.45 -30.99 48.69
CA MET A 1 17.21 -32.20 47.86
C MET A 1 15.73 -32.58 47.92
N LYS A 2 15.07 -32.85 46.79
CA LYS A 2 13.92 -33.77 46.62
C LYS A 2 13.48 -33.76 45.16
N SER A 3 13.69 -34.85 44.43
CA SER A 3 13.19 -35.02 43.06
C SER A 3 11.75 -35.54 43.08
N LYS A 4 10.90 -35.06 42.17
CA LYS A 4 9.66 -35.74 41.80
C LYS A 4 9.87 -36.45 40.47
N LYS A 5 9.86 -37.79 40.48
CA LYS A 5 9.72 -38.58 39.25
C LYS A 5 8.31 -38.39 38.70
N ARG A 6 8.17 -38.34 37.37
CA ARG A 6 6.87 -38.47 36.69
C ARG A 6 6.48 -39.95 36.66
N PHE A 7 5.18 -40.23 36.69
CA PHE A 7 4.63 -41.55 36.37
C PHE A 7 3.90 -41.48 35.03
N ILE A 8 3.80 -42.62 34.35
CA ILE A 8 3.17 -42.77 33.03
C ILE A 8 1.93 -43.65 33.20
N ALA A 9 0.86 -43.33 32.48
CA ALA A 9 -0.22 -44.26 32.20
C ALA A 9 -0.70 -44.03 30.76
N CYS A 10 -0.86 -45.12 29.99
CA CYS A 10 -1.41 -45.13 28.64
C CYS A 10 -2.71 -45.93 28.67
N ILE A 11 -3.75 -45.46 27.97
CA ILE A 11 -4.93 -46.27 27.63
C ILE A 11 -5.28 -46.02 26.16
N CYS A 12 -5.70 -47.07 25.47
CA CYS A 12 -6.16 -47.04 24.08
C CYS A 12 -7.38 -47.96 23.95
N ILE A 13 -8.34 -47.55 23.10
CA ILE A 13 -9.29 -48.40 22.36
C ILE A 13 -10.16 -49.37 23.19
N MET A 14 -11.48 -49.13 23.24
CA MET A 14 -12.46 -50.07 22.67
C MET A 14 -13.82 -49.37 22.47
N SER A 15 -14.64 -49.88 21.55
CA SER A 15 -16.01 -49.43 21.28
C SER A 15 -17.01 -50.54 21.58
N MET A 16 -18.22 -50.20 22.05
CA MET A 16 -19.42 -51.05 21.89
C MET A 16 -20.73 -50.26 22.07
N ILE A 17 -21.82 -50.88 21.61
CA ILE A 17 -23.12 -50.28 21.28
C ILE A 17 -24.16 -50.73 22.32
N LEU A 18 -25.08 -49.87 22.78
CA LEU A 18 -26.55 -50.06 22.70
C LEU A 18 -27.38 -48.93 23.37
N SER A 19 -28.58 -48.75 22.80
CA SER A 19 -29.77 -47.97 23.18
C SER A 19 -30.25 -47.99 24.64
N GLY A 20 -31.18 -47.09 25.03
CA GLY A 20 -32.22 -47.55 25.99
C GLY A 20 -33.16 -46.65 26.83
N ILE A 21 -33.36 -45.35 26.57
CA ILE A 21 -34.62 -44.58 26.84
C ILE A 21 -35.40 -44.77 28.19
N SER A 22 -35.57 -43.65 28.94
CA SER A 22 -36.71 -43.27 29.84
C SER A 22 -36.72 -43.77 31.33
N VAL A 23 -36.89 -42.91 32.38
CA VAL A 23 -38.12 -42.31 33.02
C VAL A 23 -38.73 -43.24 34.10
N SER A 24 -39.19 -42.86 35.32
CA SER A 24 -39.42 -41.57 36.02
C SER A 24 -39.57 -41.71 37.56
N ALA A 25 -39.30 -40.61 38.32
CA ALA A 25 -39.94 -40.19 39.59
C ALA A 25 -39.85 -41.13 40.84
N ALA A 26 -40.17 -40.73 42.09
CA ALA A 26 -40.87 -39.54 42.61
C ALA A 26 -40.55 -39.19 44.10
N ASN A 27 -40.89 -37.94 44.48
CA ASN A 27 -41.51 -37.48 45.75
C ASN A 27 -40.77 -37.23 47.10
N ASP A 28 -41.42 -36.33 47.86
CA ASP A 28 -41.41 -36.02 49.32
C ASP A 28 -40.20 -35.32 49.98
N ALA A 29 -40.34 -34.43 51.00
CA ALA A 29 -41.45 -33.57 51.47
C ALA A 29 -41.00 -32.57 52.60
N ALA A 30 -41.84 -31.54 52.89
CA ALA A 30 -41.99 -30.78 54.17
C ALA A 30 -40.88 -29.75 54.64
N THR A 31 -41.20 -28.44 54.78
CA THR A 31 -41.54 -27.60 56.00
C THR A 31 -40.32 -27.06 56.79
N GLU A 32 -40.31 -25.95 57.58
CA GLU A 32 -41.31 -24.98 58.14
C GLU A 32 -40.54 -23.64 58.43
N GLU A 33 -41.00 -22.42 58.07
CA GLU A 33 -41.83 -21.39 58.80
C GLU A 33 -41.10 -20.26 59.59
N GLY A 34 -41.81 -19.11 59.78
CA GLY A 34 -41.44 -17.92 60.59
C GLY A 34 -41.19 -16.62 59.78
N GLN A 35 -42.16 -15.72 59.52
CA GLN A 35 -42.78 -14.66 60.39
C GLN A 35 -41.84 -13.49 60.79
N SER A 36 -42.20 -12.18 60.77
CA SER A 36 -43.49 -11.47 60.52
C SER A 36 -43.34 -9.92 60.36
N MET A 37 -44.20 -9.26 59.55
CA MET A 37 -44.95 -7.97 59.80
C MET A 37 -44.17 -6.63 60.10
N GLU A 38 -44.66 -5.38 59.90
CA GLU A 38 -45.93 -4.81 59.35
C GLU A 38 -45.83 -3.30 58.94
N SER A 39 -46.76 -2.82 58.08
CA SER A 39 -47.39 -1.46 57.93
C SER A 39 -46.51 -0.16 57.83
N SER A 40 -46.96 1.06 57.44
CA SER A 40 -48.22 1.67 56.88
C SER A 40 -47.84 2.89 55.97
N GLN A 41 -48.53 3.28 54.87
CA GLN A 41 -49.69 4.23 54.74
C GLN A 41 -49.52 5.62 55.43
N THR A 42 -49.92 6.80 54.91
CA THR A 42 -50.59 7.30 53.66
C THR A 42 -50.11 8.76 53.36
N ASP A 43 -50.56 9.63 52.42
CA ASP A 43 -51.94 10.04 52.01
C ASP A 43 -52.02 10.96 50.74
N GLN A 44 -53.23 11.48 50.45
CA GLN A 44 -53.74 12.11 49.19
C GLN A 44 -53.38 13.60 48.91
N ASN A 45 -53.41 14.03 47.62
CA ASN A 45 -54.43 14.99 47.06
C ASN A 45 -54.20 15.43 45.57
N GLN A 46 -55.12 16.24 45.03
CA GLN A 46 -55.10 16.89 43.69
C GLN A 46 -54.96 18.44 43.84
N GLN A 47 -55.02 19.37 42.86
CA GLN A 47 -55.33 19.47 41.40
C GLN A 47 -54.66 20.82 40.91
N GLN A 48 -54.64 21.33 39.66
CA GLN A 48 -55.22 21.07 38.32
C GLN A 48 -54.27 21.66 37.22
N MET A 49 -54.62 21.45 35.93
CA MET A 49 -54.14 22.05 34.66
C MET A 49 -53.44 23.43 34.67
N ASN A 50 -52.38 23.58 33.85
CA ASN A 50 -52.48 24.22 32.51
C ASN A 50 -51.27 23.94 31.58
N ASP A 51 -51.54 23.97 30.28
CA ASP A 51 -50.72 24.33 29.09
C ASP A 51 -49.42 23.58 28.65
N GLU A 52 -49.53 23.00 27.45
CA GLU A 52 -48.59 22.91 26.30
C GLU A 52 -47.27 22.07 26.30
N ALA A 53 -47.19 21.19 25.27
CA ALA A 53 -46.03 20.66 24.51
C ALA A 53 -44.67 20.42 25.23
N ASP A 54 -44.11 19.20 25.31
CA ASP A 54 -43.84 18.26 24.21
C ASP A 54 -43.72 16.79 24.72
N GLN A 55 -43.86 15.81 23.83
CA GLN A 55 -43.73 14.38 24.16
C GLN A 55 -42.33 13.80 23.90
N GLU A 56 -41.47 13.81 24.93
CA GLU A 56 -40.44 12.77 25.04
C GLU A 56 -41.07 11.47 25.57
N ILE A 57 -40.74 10.32 24.96
CA ILE A 57 -41.07 9.01 25.50
C ILE A 57 -39.76 8.33 25.92
N ASN A 58 -39.40 8.52 27.18
CA ASN A 58 -38.56 7.58 27.91
C ASN A 58 -39.47 6.51 28.52
N GLN A 59 -39.17 5.23 28.28
CA GLN A 59 -39.63 4.14 29.13
C GLN A 59 -38.42 3.50 29.80
N GLU A 60 -38.38 3.64 31.12
CA GLU A 60 -37.42 2.89 31.95
C GLU A 60 -37.86 1.43 32.04
N ILE A 61 -36.89 0.51 32.00
CA ILE A 61 -37.04 -0.85 32.49
C ILE A 61 -35.88 -1.11 33.45
N ASP A 62 -36.12 -0.78 34.71
CA ASP A 62 -35.45 -1.41 35.84
C ASP A 62 -36.05 -2.83 36.00
N GLY A 63 -35.33 -3.88 36.39
CA GLY A 63 -33.90 -3.94 36.69
C GLY A 63 -33.64 -5.04 37.71
N THR A 64 -33.09 -6.17 37.28
CA THR A 64 -32.65 -7.23 38.20
C THR A 64 -31.66 -8.12 37.47
N GLN A 65 -30.38 -8.01 37.82
CA GLN A 65 -29.32 -8.87 37.27
C GLN A 65 -29.14 -10.09 38.16
N GLU A 66 -29.57 -11.26 37.71
CA GLU A 66 -29.03 -12.52 38.25
C GLU A 66 -27.58 -12.67 37.76
N GLN A 67 -26.65 -12.27 38.63
CA GLN A 67 -25.21 -12.39 38.38
C GLN A 67 -24.77 -13.86 38.50
N SER A 68 -24.98 -14.63 37.44
CA SER A 68 -24.48 -16.00 37.32
C SER A 68 -22.95 -16.01 37.17
N GLU A 69 -22.25 -16.56 38.16
CA GLU A 69 -20.79 -16.71 38.15
C GLU A 69 -20.36 -17.82 37.16
N LEU A 70 -20.22 -17.47 35.88
CA LEU A 70 -19.62 -18.34 34.86
C LEU A 70 -18.12 -18.55 35.13
N THR A 71 -17.85 -19.57 35.94
CA THR A 71 -16.51 -20.06 36.28
C THR A 71 -16.11 -21.20 35.35
N GLU A 72 -15.67 -20.88 34.14
CA GLU A 72 -15.21 -21.90 33.18
C GLU A 72 -13.95 -21.53 32.37
N ASN A 73 -13.37 -22.51 31.69
CA ASN A 73 -11.91 -22.63 31.53
C ASN A 73 -11.35 -21.98 30.23
N PRO A 74 -10.44 -20.97 30.30
CA PRO A 74 -10.05 -20.15 29.14
C PRO A 74 -8.92 -20.74 28.25
N ASP A 75 -8.69 -22.05 28.28
CA ASP A 75 -7.48 -22.70 27.74
C ASP A 75 -7.59 -23.22 26.28
N THR A 76 -8.68 -22.92 25.55
CA THR A 76 -8.83 -23.27 24.12
C THR A 76 -8.80 -22.01 23.23
N PRO A 77 -7.74 -21.73 22.45
CA PRO A 77 -7.56 -20.43 21.77
C PRO A 77 -7.87 -20.43 20.28
N GLU A 78 -8.17 -21.61 19.70
CA GLU A 78 -8.26 -21.83 18.27
C GLU A 78 -9.71 -21.68 17.80
N ASN A 79 -9.91 -21.12 16.61
CA ASN A 79 -11.12 -21.39 15.81
C ASN A 79 -10.97 -22.82 15.27
N THR A 80 -11.13 -23.80 16.16
CA THR A 80 -11.13 -25.23 15.83
C THR A 80 -12.49 -25.53 15.23
N THR A 81 -12.56 -25.29 13.94
CA THR A 81 -13.73 -25.40 13.07
C THR A 81 -14.27 -26.83 12.95
N GLY A 82 -15.52 -27.04 13.37
CA GLY A 82 -16.44 -27.84 12.56
C GLY A 82 -16.82 -27.08 11.29
N GLU A 83 -17.25 -27.80 10.23
CA GLU A 83 -17.59 -27.23 8.91
C GLU A 83 -16.56 -26.19 8.40
N ARG A 84 -15.32 -26.64 8.14
CA ARG A 84 -14.25 -25.83 7.50
C ARG A 84 -14.62 -25.38 6.09
N THR A 85 -15.40 -24.30 5.94
CA THR A 85 -15.37 -23.55 4.69
C THR A 85 -14.03 -22.81 4.58
N VAL A 86 -13.34 -22.98 3.46
CA VAL A 86 -12.04 -22.33 3.24
C VAL A 86 -12.33 -20.93 2.69
N VAL A 87 -12.27 -19.90 3.54
CA VAL A 87 -12.50 -18.53 3.09
C VAL A 87 -11.29 -17.95 2.35
N SER A 88 -11.58 -17.12 1.34
CA SER A 88 -10.61 -16.45 0.48
C SER A 88 -11.06 -15.02 0.16
N VAL A 89 -10.18 -14.22 -0.44
CA VAL A 89 -10.40 -12.78 -0.69
C VAL A 89 -10.03 -12.41 -2.12
N ASP A 90 -10.91 -11.68 -2.81
CA ASP A 90 -10.69 -11.21 -4.18
C ASP A 90 -10.05 -9.80 -4.23
N GLY A 91 -9.69 -9.33 -5.44
CA GLY A 91 -9.16 -7.98 -5.65
C GLY A 91 -10.15 -6.84 -5.33
N ASN A 92 -11.43 -7.14 -5.14
CA ASN A 92 -12.47 -6.20 -4.72
C ASN A 92 -12.71 -6.23 -3.21
N GLY A 93 -12.03 -7.08 -2.44
CA GLY A 93 -12.24 -7.23 -1.00
C GLY A 93 -13.47 -8.08 -0.64
N ASN A 94 -14.10 -8.74 -1.61
CA ASN A 94 -15.14 -9.73 -1.34
C ASN A 94 -14.50 -10.91 -0.60
N VAL A 95 -15.16 -11.37 0.46
CA VAL A 95 -14.84 -12.62 1.15
C VAL A 95 -15.76 -13.70 0.61
N PHE A 96 -15.20 -14.85 0.20
CA PHE A 96 -15.94 -15.95 -0.40
C PHE A 96 -15.42 -17.30 0.07
N ASP A 97 -16.29 -18.31 0.12
CA ASP A 97 -15.92 -19.70 0.39
C ASP A 97 -15.31 -20.35 -0.88
N VAL A 98 -14.30 -21.18 -0.68
CA VAL A 98 -13.64 -21.97 -1.74
C VAL A 98 -14.18 -23.40 -1.70
N GLU A 99 -14.71 -23.85 -2.83
CA GLU A 99 -15.32 -25.18 -3.00
C GLU A 99 -14.24 -26.29 -3.05
N GLU A 100 -14.49 -27.42 -2.39
CA GLU A 100 -13.54 -28.53 -2.26
C GLU A 100 -13.83 -29.65 -3.29
N GLU A 101 -13.32 -29.46 -4.51
CA GLU A 101 -13.63 -30.29 -5.68
C GLU A 101 -12.95 -31.68 -5.73
N THR A 102 -11.94 -31.94 -4.89
CA THR A 102 -11.11 -33.15 -4.98
C THR A 102 -10.65 -33.67 -3.61
N ASP A 103 -10.17 -34.92 -3.56
CA ASP A 103 -9.55 -35.52 -2.38
C ASP A 103 -8.15 -34.95 -2.03
N GLY A 104 -7.60 -34.07 -2.89
CA GLY A 104 -6.27 -33.49 -2.75
C GLY A 104 -5.09 -34.44 -2.98
N VAL A 105 -5.33 -35.68 -3.44
CA VAL A 105 -4.27 -36.69 -3.64
C VAL A 105 -3.59 -36.51 -5.01
N VAL A 106 -2.35 -36.01 -5.00
CA VAL A 106 -1.55 -35.90 -6.23
C VAL A 106 -1.09 -37.30 -6.67
N LYS A 107 -1.41 -37.67 -7.91
CA LYS A 107 -1.05 -38.96 -8.51
C LYS A 107 0.26 -38.80 -9.30
N GLU A 108 1.29 -39.54 -8.90
CA GLU A 108 2.63 -39.43 -9.48
C GLU A 108 2.70 -39.96 -10.93
N ASP A 109 3.15 -39.12 -11.87
CA ASP A 109 3.45 -39.56 -13.23
C ASP A 109 4.80 -40.30 -13.28
N LEU A 110 4.72 -41.62 -13.26
CA LEU A 110 5.88 -42.51 -13.32
C LEU A 110 6.60 -42.51 -14.67
N SER A 111 6.02 -41.96 -15.74
CA SER A 111 6.58 -42.03 -17.11
C SER A 111 7.89 -41.25 -17.25
N ASN A 112 8.10 -40.21 -16.44
CA ASN A 112 9.19 -39.25 -16.58
C ASN A 112 10.43 -39.53 -15.69
N LYS A 113 10.51 -40.70 -15.04
CA LYS A 113 11.59 -41.06 -14.08
C LYS A 113 13.04 -41.09 -14.62
N ALA A 114 13.26 -40.92 -15.92
CA ALA A 114 14.52 -41.27 -16.57
C ALA A 114 15.55 -40.12 -16.74
N ARG A 115 15.20 -38.84 -16.53
CA ARG A 115 16.11 -37.71 -16.82
C ARG A 115 15.98 -36.56 -15.79
N ALA A 116 17.15 -36.04 -15.39
CA ALA A 116 17.37 -35.03 -14.34
C ALA A 116 17.05 -35.48 -12.89
N ALA A 117 17.63 -34.76 -11.91
CA ALA A 117 17.36 -35.01 -10.50
C ALA A 117 15.94 -34.51 -10.14
N ALA A 118 15.12 -35.40 -9.56
CA ALA A 118 13.73 -35.09 -9.25
C ALA A 118 13.62 -33.91 -8.27
N THR A 119 12.82 -32.92 -8.65
CA THR A 119 12.43 -31.80 -7.79
C THR A 119 11.12 -32.17 -7.11
N TYR A 120 11.02 -31.92 -5.80
CA TYR A 120 9.90 -32.33 -4.98
C TYR A 120 9.24 -31.14 -4.27
N ILE A 121 7.97 -31.34 -3.92
CA ILE A 121 7.10 -30.40 -3.21
C ILE A 121 6.29 -31.21 -2.17
N VAL A 122 5.88 -30.57 -1.08
CA VAL A 122 5.06 -31.20 -0.03
C VAL A 122 3.61 -30.80 -0.23
N ASN A 123 2.71 -31.78 -0.16
CA ASN A 123 1.26 -31.65 -0.20
C ASN A 123 0.69 -31.96 1.20
N PHE A 124 -0.10 -31.03 1.73
CA PHE A 124 -0.73 -31.09 3.05
C PHE A 124 -2.20 -31.57 3.03
N ARG A 125 -2.76 -31.91 1.85
CA ARG A 125 -4.10 -32.51 1.72
C ARG A 125 -4.10 -34.04 1.58
N ALA A 126 -2.92 -34.65 1.42
CA ALA A 126 -2.75 -36.10 1.38
C ALA A 126 -1.54 -36.54 2.22
N ASN A 127 -1.43 -37.85 2.51
CA ASN A 127 -0.32 -38.46 3.26
C ASN A 127 0.60 -39.33 2.38
N ALA A 128 1.72 -39.80 2.93
CA ALA A 128 2.68 -40.65 2.22
C ALA A 128 2.14 -42.04 1.79
N ALA A 129 0.97 -42.47 2.28
CA ALA A 129 0.29 -43.67 1.81
C ALA A 129 -0.59 -43.42 0.55
N GLY A 130 -0.69 -42.17 0.09
CA GLY A 130 -1.51 -41.78 -1.05
C GLY A 130 -3.01 -41.69 -0.72
N ALA A 131 -3.36 -41.45 0.54
CA ALA A 131 -4.74 -41.17 0.96
C ALA A 131 -4.87 -39.70 1.39
N SER A 132 -6.08 -39.14 1.23
CA SER A 132 -6.41 -37.81 1.74
C SER A 132 -6.30 -37.76 3.27
N VAL A 133 -5.96 -36.59 3.82
CA VAL A 133 -6.05 -36.33 5.28
C VAL A 133 -7.37 -35.67 5.69
N GLY A 134 -8.22 -35.29 4.72
CA GLY A 134 -9.48 -34.60 4.97
C GLY A 134 -9.32 -33.27 5.72
N ASN A 135 -10.38 -32.84 6.40
CA ASN A 135 -10.52 -31.47 6.91
C ASN A 135 -9.83 -31.31 8.30
N ASN A 136 -8.68 -31.95 8.47
CA ASN A 136 -7.88 -32.01 9.70
C ASN A 136 -6.69 -31.03 9.66
N THR A 137 -6.27 -30.53 10.81
CA THR A 137 -5.02 -29.76 10.94
C THR A 137 -3.80 -30.69 10.93
N THR A 138 -2.72 -30.24 10.28
CA THR A 138 -1.44 -30.93 10.27
C THR A 138 -0.49 -30.25 11.25
N GLU A 139 -0.30 -30.90 12.40
CA GLU A 139 0.71 -30.53 13.40
C GLU A 139 2.14 -30.73 12.87
N TYR A 140 3.03 -29.80 13.21
CA TYR A 140 4.47 -29.87 12.97
C TYR A 140 5.27 -29.39 14.19
N LYS A 141 6.59 -29.58 14.14
CA LYS A 141 7.55 -28.90 15.03
C LYS A 141 8.34 -27.88 14.22
N GLU A 142 8.48 -26.64 14.70
CA GLU A 142 9.43 -25.72 14.08
C GLU A 142 10.84 -26.31 14.26
N TYR A 143 11.60 -26.35 13.16
CA TYR A 143 12.84 -27.11 13.03
C TYR A 143 13.91 -26.73 14.07
N SER A 144 14.05 -25.44 14.37
CA SER A 144 15.19 -24.89 15.10
C SER A 144 14.94 -24.80 16.61
N THR A 145 13.68 -24.64 17.01
CA THR A 145 13.23 -24.40 18.40
C THR A 145 12.42 -25.57 18.99
N ASN A 146 11.95 -26.50 18.16
CA ASN A 146 11.01 -27.57 18.53
C ASN A 146 9.67 -27.06 19.11
N ALA A 147 9.32 -25.79 18.83
CA ALA A 147 8.00 -25.25 19.13
C ALA A 147 6.91 -26.06 18.39
N ALA A 148 5.75 -26.23 19.01
CA ALA A 148 4.58 -26.80 18.33
C ALA A 148 3.97 -25.77 17.38
N GLY A 149 3.52 -26.22 16.20
CA GLY A 149 2.74 -25.42 15.26
C GLY A 149 1.80 -26.31 14.45
N TYR A 150 0.86 -25.68 13.75
CA TYR A 150 -0.16 -26.37 12.98
C TYR A 150 -0.60 -25.52 11.77
N CYS A 151 -1.07 -26.21 10.73
CA CYS A 151 -1.55 -25.63 9.48
C CYS A 151 -2.73 -26.46 8.93
N TYR A 152 -3.58 -25.86 8.09
CA TYR A 152 -4.67 -26.56 7.41
C TYR A 152 -4.44 -26.63 5.89
N GLY A 153 -4.30 -27.86 5.37
CA GLY A 153 -4.01 -28.10 3.96
C GLY A 153 -5.08 -27.58 2.99
N GLY A 154 -6.35 -27.52 3.40
CA GLY A 154 -7.41 -26.92 2.59
C GLY A 154 -7.21 -25.42 2.32
N ALA A 155 -6.62 -24.68 3.25
CA ALA A 155 -6.37 -23.25 3.11
C ALA A 155 -4.99 -22.91 2.50
N GLY A 156 -4.08 -23.89 2.45
CA GLY A 156 -2.77 -23.80 1.80
C GLY A 156 -2.18 -25.19 1.63
N ALA A 157 -2.32 -25.76 0.44
CA ALA A 157 -2.05 -27.18 0.21
C ALA A 157 -0.57 -27.50 0.06
N ASP A 158 0.26 -26.54 -0.35
CA ASP A 158 1.63 -26.80 -0.78
C ASP A 158 2.72 -26.14 0.08
N ALA A 159 3.91 -26.76 0.07
CA ALA A 159 5.11 -26.23 0.76
C ALA A 159 6.41 -26.69 0.08
N ALA A 160 7.46 -25.88 0.18
CA ALA A 160 8.79 -26.24 -0.33
C ALA A 160 9.37 -27.47 0.40
N TYR A 161 9.69 -28.54 -0.34
CA TYR A 161 10.36 -29.71 0.23
C TYR A 161 11.86 -29.45 0.45
N LEU A 162 12.26 -29.32 1.71
CA LEU A 162 13.65 -29.07 2.13
C LEU A 162 14.43 -30.36 2.40
N GLY A 163 13.76 -31.49 2.65
CA GLY A 163 14.39 -32.80 2.81
C GLY A 163 13.65 -33.70 3.78
N THR A 164 14.33 -34.74 4.26
CA THR A 164 13.88 -35.55 5.40
C THR A 164 14.94 -35.48 6.49
N GLU A 165 14.54 -35.28 7.73
CA GLU A 165 15.43 -35.13 8.88
C GLU A 165 14.78 -35.78 10.11
N ASN A 166 15.53 -36.62 10.83
CA ASN A 166 15.02 -37.42 11.96
C ASN A 166 13.72 -38.21 11.63
N GLY A 167 13.62 -38.73 10.40
CA GLY A 167 12.44 -39.45 9.89
C GLY A 167 11.24 -38.58 9.51
N LYS A 168 11.34 -37.26 9.65
CA LYS A 168 10.26 -36.29 9.39
C LYS A 168 10.53 -35.47 8.13
N VAL A 169 9.48 -35.09 7.42
CA VAL A 169 9.57 -34.19 6.25
C VAL A 169 9.93 -32.79 6.74
N LYS A 170 11.01 -32.24 6.19
CA LYS A 170 11.41 -30.84 6.41
C LYS A 170 10.82 -29.98 5.30
N PHE A 171 10.04 -28.97 5.68
CA PHE A 171 9.31 -28.11 4.73
C PHE A 171 9.47 -26.62 5.05
N MET A 172 9.08 -25.76 4.12
CA MET A 172 8.78 -24.34 4.40
C MET A 172 7.43 -23.94 3.81
N GLN A 173 6.57 -23.35 4.65
CA GLN A 173 5.26 -22.78 4.28
C GLN A 173 5.01 -21.52 5.13
N SER A 174 4.53 -20.44 4.51
CA SER A 174 4.20 -19.17 5.20
C SER A 174 5.23 -18.77 6.27
N GLY A 175 6.48 -18.58 5.84
CA GLY A 175 7.60 -18.19 6.71
C GLY A 175 8.23 -19.32 7.52
N VAL A 176 7.45 -20.30 8.02
CA VAL A 176 7.97 -21.31 8.98
C VAL A 176 8.80 -22.38 8.31
N VAL A 177 9.85 -22.86 8.99
CA VAL A 177 10.57 -24.09 8.63
C VAL A 177 10.16 -25.18 9.61
N GLY A 178 9.43 -26.19 9.12
CA GLY A 178 8.84 -27.22 9.97
C GLY A 178 9.39 -28.62 9.72
N LEU A 179 9.27 -29.47 10.73
CA LEU A 179 9.39 -30.93 10.69
C LEU A 179 8.00 -31.53 10.93
N VAL A 180 7.44 -32.19 9.92
CA VAL A 180 6.14 -32.87 9.95
C VAL A 180 6.31 -34.36 9.74
N ASP A 181 5.41 -35.18 10.30
CA ASP A 181 5.48 -36.62 10.13
C ASP A 181 5.13 -37.06 8.70
N GLN A 182 5.85 -38.05 8.15
CA GLN A 182 5.56 -38.60 6.83
C GLN A 182 4.16 -39.23 6.76
N SER A 183 3.61 -39.71 7.89
CA SER A 183 2.22 -40.17 7.96
C SER A 183 1.15 -39.07 7.81
N LYS A 184 1.53 -37.79 7.86
CA LYS A 184 0.60 -36.65 7.75
C LYS A 184 0.70 -35.84 6.44
N VAL A 185 1.75 -36.02 5.64
CA VAL A 185 1.94 -35.26 4.38
C VAL A 185 2.42 -36.15 3.24
N GLN A 186 2.10 -35.77 2.01
CA GLN A 186 2.54 -36.44 0.80
C GLN A 186 3.70 -35.64 0.20
N VAL A 187 4.82 -36.29 -0.12
CA VAL A 187 5.93 -35.65 -0.87
C VAL A 187 5.85 -36.15 -2.30
N VAL A 188 5.71 -35.24 -3.26
CA VAL A 188 5.49 -35.57 -4.68
C VAL A 188 6.46 -34.83 -5.60
N ASN A 189 6.71 -35.40 -6.78
CA ASN A 189 7.44 -34.72 -7.84
C ASN A 189 6.70 -33.43 -8.25
N LEU A 190 7.43 -32.33 -8.38
CA LEU A 190 6.88 -31.04 -8.78
C LEU A 190 6.16 -31.10 -10.14
N ASN A 191 6.61 -31.98 -11.04
CA ASN A 191 6.00 -32.18 -12.36
C ASN A 191 4.62 -32.88 -12.30
N SER A 192 4.30 -33.56 -11.18
CA SER A 192 3.01 -34.24 -10.96
C SER A 192 1.96 -33.30 -10.37
N ALA A 193 2.37 -32.15 -9.80
CA ALA A 193 1.47 -31.12 -9.31
C ALA A 193 0.97 -30.22 -10.45
N LYS A 194 -0.34 -30.01 -10.55
CA LYS A 194 -0.96 -29.14 -11.59
C LYS A 194 -0.99 -27.66 -11.20
N SER A 195 -0.79 -27.37 -9.92
CA SER A 195 -0.66 -26.04 -9.34
C SER A 195 0.26 -26.08 -8.12
N TYR A 196 0.83 -24.93 -7.75
CA TYR A 196 1.60 -24.70 -6.53
C TYR A 196 1.74 -23.19 -6.30
N SER A 197 1.86 -22.76 -5.04
CA SER A 197 1.75 -21.35 -4.66
C SER A 197 2.86 -20.48 -5.26
N ASN A 198 2.48 -19.31 -5.78
CA ASN A 198 3.40 -18.40 -6.44
C ASN A 198 2.85 -16.96 -6.54
N TYR A 199 3.75 -16.00 -6.72
CA TYR A 199 3.45 -14.59 -6.78
C TYR A 199 3.63 -14.07 -8.22
N TYR A 200 2.91 -13.00 -8.58
CA TYR A 200 3.24 -12.19 -9.76
C TYR A 200 3.01 -10.71 -9.47
N ALA A 201 3.57 -9.84 -10.31
CA ALA A 201 3.32 -8.40 -10.23
C ALA A 201 2.44 -7.95 -11.41
N ASP A 202 1.36 -7.20 -11.15
CA ASP A 202 0.33 -6.87 -12.16
C ASP A 202 0.53 -5.52 -12.88
N GLY A 203 1.49 -4.70 -12.43
CA GLY A 203 1.72 -3.32 -12.88
C GLY A 203 1.52 -2.29 -11.76
N SER A 204 0.82 -2.66 -10.68
CA SER A 204 0.51 -1.84 -9.50
C SER A 204 0.82 -2.57 -8.19
N SER A 205 0.48 -3.86 -8.11
CA SER A 205 0.51 -4.70 -6.92
C SER A 205 1.32 -5.99 -7.13
N ILE A 206 1.72 -6.60 -6.01
CA ILE A 206 2.14 -8.00 -5.92
C ILE A 206 0.89 -8.80 -5.55
N ILE A 207 0.58 -9.83 -6.33
CA ILE A 207 -0.53 -10.75 -6.11
C ILE A 207 0.04 -12.13 -5.75
N HIS A 208 -0.38 -12.68 -4.61
CA HIS A 208 -0.09 -14.06 -4.23
C HIS A 208 -1.21 -14.99 -4.71
N ARG A 209 -0.86 -15.95 -5.56
CA ARG A 209 -1.76 -17.01 -6.03
C ARG A 209 -1.57 -18.24 -5.15
N ILE A 210 -2.53 -18.47 -4.25
CA ILE A 210 -2.47 -19.51 -3.22
C ILE A 210 -3.03 -20.83 -3.79
N CYS A 211 -2.22 -21.87 -3.74
CA CYS A 211 -2.63 -23.22 -4.09
C CYS A 211 -3.37 -23.89 -2.92
N MET A 212 -4.63 -24.23 -3.13
CA MET A 212 -5.51 -24.96 -2.19
C MET A 212 -5.82 -26.39 -2.69
N ASP A 213 -5.46 -26.70 -3.94
CA ASP A 213 -5.52 -28.03 -4.51
C ASP A 213 -4.45 -28.21 -5.59
N MET A 214 -3.45 -29.05 -5.30
CA MET A 214 -2.36 -29.37 -6.22
C MET A 214 -2.77 -30.32 -7.35
N THR A 215 -3.97 -30.91 -7.28
CA THR A 215 -4.49 -31.88 -8.25
C THR A 215 -5.26 -31.21 -9.40
N THR A 216 -5.58 -29.91 -9.30
CA THR A 216 -6.32 -29.13 -10.29
C THR A 216 -5.50 -27.92 -10.78
N PRO A 217 -5.61 -27.51 -12.06
CA PRO A 217 -4.97 -26.28 -12.54
C PRO A 217 -5.78 -25.06 -12.09
N GLY A 218 -5.23 -24.25 -11.20
CA GLY A 218 -5.92 -23.09 -10.63
C GLY A 218 -5.30 -22.64 -9.31
N TYR A 219 -6.02 -21.76 -8.61
CA TYR A 219 -5.65 -21.22 -7.30
C TYR A 219 -6.92 -20.86 -6.54
N GLY A 220 -7.04 -21.27 -5.28
CA GLY A 220 -8.21 -20.93 -4.43
C GLY A 220 -8.12 -19.52 -3.84
N GLY A 221 -6.95 -18.86 -3.92
CA GLY A 221 -6.77 -17.46 -3.54
C GLY A 221 -5.92 -16.69 -4.54
N SER A 222 -6.20 -15.39 -4.69
CA SER A 222 -5.40 -14.43 -5.46
C SER A 222 -5.35 -13.10 -4.72
N VAL A 223 -4.49 -13.07 -3.69
CA VAL A 223 -4.49 -12.09 -2.59
C VAL A 223 -3.52 -10.94 -2.90
N ASN A 224 -3.96 -9.69 -2.71
CA ASN A 224 -3.09 -8.51 -2.88
C ASN A 224 -2.20 -8.30 -1.66
N VAL A 225 -0.91 -8.64 -1.78
CA VAL A 225 0.06 -8.53 -0.67
C VAL A 225 0.80 -7.18 -0.63
N GLY A 226 0.37 -6.20 -1.44
CA GLY A 226 0.85 -4.82 -1.42
C GLY A 226 1.45 -4.33 -2.74
N PRO A 227 2.08 -3.15 -2.78
CA PRO A 227 2.51 -2.50 -4.02
C PRO A 227 3.69 -3.21 -4.71
N GLN A 228 3.67 -3.27 -6.04
CA GLN A 228 4.75 -3.81 -6.87
C GLN A 228 6.08 -3.11 -6.57
N GLN A 229 7.14 -3.90 -6.40
CA GLN A 229 8.49 -3.40 -6.14
C GLN A 229 9.23 -3.09 -7.45
N SER A 230 10.13 -2.11 -7.43
CA SER A 230 10.87 -1.66 -8.63
C SER A 230 11.82 -2.71 -9.22
N TYR A 231 12.19 -3.73 -8.45
CA TYR A 231 12.96 -4.88 -8.90
C TYR A 231 12.10 -6.03 -9.48
N MET A 232 10.77 -5.93 -9.38
CA MET A 232 9.85 -6.89 -10.00
C MET A 232 9.43 -6.41 -11.39
N LYS A 233 9.64 -7.27 -12.39
CA LYS A 233 9.03 -7.15 -13.71
C LYS A 233 7.57 -7.61 -13.68
N THR A 234 6.68 -6.79 -14.23
CA THR A 234 5.25 -7.08 -14.41
C THR A 234 5.01 -8.33 -15.27
N GLY A 235 3.96 -9.09 -14.97
CA GLY A 235 3.58 -10.33 -15.66
C GLY A 235 4.53 -11.52 -15.44
N THR A 236 5.62 -11.34 -14.71
CA THR A 236 6.58 -12.41 -14.38
C THR A 236 6.10 -13.16 -13.14
N THR A 237 6.18 -14.49 -13.17
CA THR A 237 5.89 -15.35 -12.00
C THR A 237 7.13 -15.49 -11.13
N TYR A 238 6.93 -15.46 -9.82
CA TYR A 238 7.96 -15.60 -8.78
C TYR A 238 7.53 -16.63 -7.74
N TYR A 239 8.49 -17.31 -7.14
CA TYR A 239 8.29 -18.28 -6.08
C TYR A 239 8.86 -17.74 -4.78
N SER A 240 8.15 -18.01 -3.67
CA SER A 240 8.59 -17.78 -2.29
C SER A 240 7.69 -18.60 -1.38
N TYR A 241 8.23 -19.19 -0.31
CA TYR A 241 7.43 -19.69 0.82
C TYR A 241 7.73 -18.94 2.12
N ASP A 242 8.56 -17.89 2.07
CA ASP A 242 8.77 -16.94 3.17
C ASP A 242 8.05 -15.59 2.96
N GLY A 243 7.48 -15.34 1.78
CA GLY A 243 6.79 -14.08 1.47
C GLY A 243 7.70 -12.84 1.39
N HIS A 244 9.02 -13.04 1.50
CA HIS A 244 10.00 -11.96 1.68
C HIS A 244 11.06 -11.94 0.59
N TYR A 245 11.50 -13.11 0.14
CA TYR A 245 12.53 -13.31 -0.86
C TYR A 245 11.94 -14.05 -2.07
N PHE A 246 12.03 -13.41 -3.24
CA PHE A 246 11.36 -13.89 -4.45
C PHE A 246 12.35 -14.44 -5.47
N TYR A 247 12.00 -15.55 -6.12
CA TYR A 247 12.86 -16.22 -7.10
C TYR A 247 12.10 -16.45 -8.41
N THR A 248 12.74 -16.24 -9.55
CA THR A 248 12.17 -16.59 -10.87
C THR A 248 12.33 -18.08 -11.22
N ASN A 249 12.93 -18.89 -10.35
CA ASN A 249 13.16 -20.31 -10.54
C ASN A 249 12.96 -21.09 -9.22
N TYR A 250 12.09 -22.10 -9.24
CA TYR A 250 11.72 -22.90 -8.07
C TYR A 250 12.87 -23.79 -7.55
N VAL A 251 13.69 -24.34 -8.45
CA VAL A 251 14.85 -25.18 -8.06
C VAL A 251 15.93 -24.33 -7.38
N THR A 252 16.15 -23.11 -7.87
CA THR A 252 17.03 -22.13 -7.23
C THR A 252 16.55 -21.76 -5.82
N MET A 253 15.25 -21.50 -5.66
CA MET A 253 14.63 -21.25 -4.35
C MET A 253 14.85 -22.41 -3.37
N LEU A 254 14.54 -23.66 -3.78
CA LEU A 254 14.78 -24.83 -2.94
C LEU A 254 16.26 -25.00 -2.57
N SER A 255 17.18 -24.74 -3.51
CA SER A 255 18.63 -24.84 -3.25
C SER A 255 19.09 -23.82 -2.21
N ASP A 256 18.60 -22.59 -2.30
CA ASP A 256 18.92 -21.52 -1.35
C ASP A 256 18.31 -21.80 0.03
N TYR A 257 17.03 -22.18 0.10
CA TYR A 257 16.37 -22.57 1.36
C TYR A 257 17.04 -23.77 2.04
N LYS A 258 17.43 -24.81 1.29
CA LYS A 258 18.20 -25.96 1.80
C LYS A 258 19.58 -25.56 2.33
N SER A 259 20.20 -24.55 1.71
CA SER A 259 21.48 -23.97 2.14
C SER A 259 21.30 -22.86 3.20
N ASN A 260 20.08 -22.65 3.70
CA ASN A 260 19.66 -21.57 4.58
C ASN A 260 20.13 -20.15 4.17
N THR A 261 20.18 -19.89 2.87
CA THR A 261 20.54 -18.59 2.29
C THR A 261 19.38 -18.05 1.43
N ARG A 262 19.49 -16.81 0.97
CA ARG A 262 18.59 -16.21 -0.03
C ARG A 262 19.34 -15.43 -1.11
N LYS A 263 20.63 -15.73 -1.29
CA LYS A 263 21.59 -15.03 -2.17
C LYS A 263 21.15 -14.95 -3.64
N ASN A 264 20.38 -15.92 -4.12
CA ASN A 264 19.92 -16.05 -5.50
C ASN A 264 18.48 -15.54 -5.72
N SER A 265 17.85 -14.95 -4.70
CA SER A 265 16.59 -14.21 -4.88
C SER A 265 16.81 -12.96 -5.73
N ILE A 266 15.73 -12.33 -6.21
CA ILE A 266 15.79 -11.04 -6.93
C ILE A 266 16.07 -9.86 -5.98
N ASN A 267 15.94 -10.08 -4.67
CA ASN A 267 15.99 -9.05 -3.64
C ASN A 267 16.80 -9.47 -2.38
N PRO A 268 18.01 -10.07 -2.52
CA PRO A 268 18.73 -10.75 -1.44
C PRO A 268 19.12 -9.80 -0.30
N ASN A 269 19.37 -8.53 -0.64
CA ASN A 269 19.73 -7.48 0.32
C ASN A 269 18.52 -6.66 0.80
N ASN A 270 17.33 -6.85 0.22
CA ASN A 270 16.14 -6.05 0.47
C ASN A 270 14.86 -6.91 0.52
N PRO A 271 14.69 -7.75 1.56
CA PRO A 271 13.48 -8.55 1.75
C PRO A 271 12.23 -7.67 1.77
N TYR A 272 11.17 -8.15 1.12
CA TYR A 272 9.86 -7.52 1.17
C TYR A 272 9.13 -7.92 2.45
N TYR A 273 8.30 -7.01 2.97
CA TYR A 273 7.35 -7.30 4.02
C TYR A 273 6.06 -6.56 3.69
N ASN A 274 4.95 -7.29 3.59
CA ASN A 274 3.63 -6.72 3.35
C ASN A 274 3.27 -5.78 4.52
N TYR A 275 3.12 -4.49 4.23
CA TYR A 275 3.04 -3.45 5.26
C TYR A 275 1.95 -3.71 6.30
N TYR A 276 0.75 -4.15 5.90
CA TYR A 276 -0.34 -4.40 6.87
C TYR A 276 -0.20 -5.73 7.62
N GLN A 277 0.46 -6.73 7.03
CA GLN A 277 0.72 -8.02 7.68
C GLN A 277 1.74 -7.88 8.83
N TYR A 278 2.76 -7.03 8.64
CA TYR A 278 3.82 -6.80 9.63
C TYR A 278 3.69 -5.44 10.36
N LEU A 279 2.58 -4.72 10.20
CA LEU A 279 2.25 -3.56 11.03
C LEU A 279 1.82 -4.04 12.41
N PRO A 280 2.53 -3.69 13.51
CA PRO A 280 2.08 -4.05 14.85
C PRO A 280 0.76 -3.35 15.17
N LEU A 281 -0.19 -4.08 15.75
CA LEU A 281 -1.55 -3.62 16.01
C LEU A 281 -1.60 -2.42 16.98
N ARG A 282 -0.51 -2.09 17.66
CA ARG A 282 -0.36 -0.85 18.45
C ARG A 282 -0.27 0.42 17.59
N GLY A 283 0.01 0.31 16.30
CA GLY A 283 -0.03 1.43 15.36
C GLY A 283 -1.46 1.83 15.04
N LYS A 284 -1.93 2.96 15.58
CA LYS A 284 -3.32 3.41 15.41
C LYS A 284 -3.65 3.75 13.96
N SER A 285 -4.77 3.24 13.47
CA SER A 285 -5.45 3.73 12.25
C SER A 285 -5.82 5.21 12.36
N SER A 286 -5.78 5.91 11.23
CA SER A 286 -6.11 7.34 11.07
C SER A 286 -7.59 7.59 10.75
N TYR A 287 -8.38 6.54 10.52
CA TYR A 287 -9.79 6.68 10.18
C TYR A 287 -10.61 7.10 11.39
N SER A 288 -11.45 8.13 11.21
CA SER A 288 -12.49 8.46 12.17
C SER A 288 -13.62 7.42 12.14
N ALA A 289 -14.44 7.40 13.18
CA ALA A 289 -15.59 6.49 13.29
C ALA A 289 -16.48 6.50 12.04
N ASN A 290 -16.82 7.70 11.54
CA ASN A 290 -17.70 7.88 10.40
C ASN A 290 -17.05 7.46 9.07
N GLU A 291 -15.74 7.70 8.91
CA GLU A 291 -15.01 7.27 7.71
C GLU A 291 -14.85 5.76 7.67
N LEU A 292 -14.53 5.12 8.82
CA LEU A 292 -14.44 3.67 8.90
C LEU A 292 -15.80 3.00 8.66
N SER A 293 -16.90 3.57 9.17
CA SER A 293 -18.26 3.14 8.80
C SER A 293 -18.53 3.31 7.30
N THR A 294 -18.15 4.44 6.70
CA THR A 294 -18.30 4.67 5.25
C THR A 294 -17.48 3.67 4.41
N ILE A 295 -16.34 3.20 4.90
CA ILE A 295 -15.52 2.16 4.25
C ILE A 295 -16.19 0.79 4.41
N ILE A 296 -16.56 0.40 5.63
CA ILE A 296 -17.25 -0.87 5.91
C ILE A 296 -18.53 -1.01 5.08
N ASN A 297 -19.33 0.06 4.99
CA ASN A 297 -20.61 0.06 4.28
C ASN A 297 -20.50 -0.10 2.75
N LYS A 298 -19.28 -0.11 2.17
CA LYS A 298 -19.06 -0.47 0.75
C LYS A 298 -19.18 -1.97 0.51
N HIS A 299 -18.94 -2.77 1.55
CA HIS A 299 -18.92 -4.24 1.51
C HIS A 299 -20.04 -4.85 2.37
N ALA A 300 -20.36 -4.21 3.49
CA ALA A 300 -21.46 -4.57 4.38
C ALA A 300 -22.72 -3.74 4.09
N GLN A 301 -23.78 -4.37 3.55
CA GLN A 301 -25.10 -3.73 3.41
C GLN A 301 -25.83 -3.59 4.76
N SER A 302 -26.95 -2.86 4.81
CA SER A 302 -27.73 -2.60 6.04
C SER A 302 -28.24 -3.84 6.78
N SER A 303 -28.30 -5.00 6.13
CA SER A 303 -28.63 -6.28 6.78
C SER A 303 -27.45 -6.93 7.52
N SER A 304 -26.21 -6.47 7.28
CA SER A 304 -25.00 -6.98 7.90
C SER A 304 -24.84 -6.50 9.33
N LYS A 305 -24.28 -7.36 10.19
CA LYS A 305 -23.88 -7.05 11.56
C LYS A 305 -22.73 -6.05 11.65
N MET A 306 -21.93 -5.89 10.59
CA MET A 306 -20.83 -4.91 10.51
C MET A 306 -21.28 -3.52 10.03
N TYR A 307 -22.49 -3.36 9.50
CA TYR A 307 -23.00 -2.07 9.02
C TYR A 307 -22.91 -0.98 10.11
N ASN A 308 -22.36 0.18 9.75
CA ASN A 308 -22.09 1.32 10.64
C ASN A 308 -21.18 1.05 11.87
N LYS A 309 -20.45 -0.07 11.95
CA LYS A 309 -19.64 -0.42 13.14
C LYS A 309 -18.28 0.29 13.27
N GLY A 310 -17.94 1.25 12.41
CA GLY A 310 -16.68 2.01 12.48
C GLY A 310 -16.45 2.71 13.82
N ALA A 311 -17.52 3.15 14.50
CA ALA A 311 -17.45 3.70 15.86
C ALA A 311 -16.94 2.69 16.89
N ALA A 312 -17.45 1.44 16.87
CA ALA A 312 -17.04 0.39 17.79
C ALA A 312 -15.56 0.04 17.60
N PHE A 313 -15.08 -0.07 16.36
CA PHE A 313 -13.67 -0.32 16.05
C PHE A 313 -12.77 0.83 16.52
N VAL A 314 -13.12 2.09 16.23
CA VAL A 314 -12.30 3.26 16.62
C VAL A 314 -12.29 3.51 18.13
N ASN A 315 -13.41 3.30 18.83
CA ASN A 315 -13.49 3.48 20.28
C ASN A 315 -12.67 2.41 21.03
N ASN A 316 -12.70 1.17 20.55
CA ASN A 316 -11.87 0.10 21.10
C ASN A 316 -10.38 0.26 20.75
N GLN A 317 -10.04 0.77 19.57
CA GLN A 317 -8.68 1.24 19.27
C GLN A 317 -8.19 2.28 20.28
N ASN A 318 -9.03 3.27 20.61
CA ASN A 318 -8.68 4.33 21.54
C ASN A 318 -8.55 3.84 23.00
N SER A 319 -9.29 2.78 23.38
CA SER A 319 -9.31 2.24 24.74
C SER A 319 -8.24 1.17 25.00
N TYR A 320 -8.01 0.29 24.02
CA TYR A 320 -7.20 -0.93 24.16
C TYR A 320 -6.00 -0.96 23.22
N GLY A 321 -5.81 0.07 22.38
CA GLY A 321 -4.60 0.23 21.55
C GLY A 321 -4.43 -0.84 20.50
N VAL A 322 -5.52 -1.22 19.83
CA VAL A 322 -5.56 -2.23 18.76
C VAL A 322 -6.02 -1.54 17.48
N ASN A 323 -5.32 -1.73 16.35
CA ASN A 323 -5.55 -0.99 15.12
C ASN A 323 -6.98 -1.25 14.57
N ALA A 324 -7.79 -0.20 14.46
CA ALA A 324 -9.19 -0.28 14.05
C ALA A 324 -9.37 -0.85 12.62
N LEU A 325 -8.49 -0.50 11.68
CA LEU A 325 -8.51 -0.98 10.30
C LEU A 325 -8.16 -2.49 10.24
N LEU A 326 -7.15 -2.93 10.99
CA LEU A 326 -6.79 -4.35 11.08
C LEU A 326 -7.87 -5.17 11.80
N MET A 327 -8.43 -4.66 12.91
CA MET A 327 -9.59 -5.28 13.58
C MET A 327 -10.79 -5.42 12.63
N THR A 328 -11.06 -4.40 11.82
CA THR A 328 -12.12 -4.44 10.81
C THR A 328 -11.81 -5.52 9.76
N GLY A 329 -10.55 -5.67 9.36
CA GLY A 329 -10.11 -6.71 8.43
C GLY A 329 -10.26 -8.13 8.98
N VAL A 330 -9.94 -8.36 10.26
CA VAL A 330 -10.21 -9.66 10.92
C VAL A 330 -11.71 -9.93 10.93
N GLY A 331 -12.52 -9.00 11.44
CA GLY A 331 -13.97 -9.17 11.52
C GLY A 331 -14.63 -9.34 10.14
N ALA A 332 -14.10 -8.71 9.10
CA ALA A 332 -14.55 -8.90 7.72
C ALA A 332 -14.27 -10.32 7.21
N LEU A 333 -13.06 -10.87 7.45
CA LEU A 333 -12.69 -12.22 7.03
C LEU A 333 -13.49 -13.29 7.80
N GLU A 334 -13.45 -13.25 9.13
CA GLU A 334 -14.05 -14.25 10.04
C GLU A 334 -15.60 -14.28 10.01
N SER A 335 -16.25 -13.32 9.36
CA SER A 335 -17.73 -13.25 9.31
C SER A 335 -18.33 -12.94 7.94
N ALA A 336 -17.54 -13.01 6.87
CA ALA A 336 -17.93 -12.58 5.51
C ALA A 336 -18.61 -11.20 5.53
N TRP A 337 -17.88 -10.18 6.00
CA TRP A 337 -18.38 -8.81 6.20
C TRP A 337 -19.65 -8.73 7.07
N GLY A 338 -19.74 -9.52 8.14
CA GLY A 338 -20.87 -9.54 9.08
C GLY A 338 -22.13 -10.21 8.54
N THR A 339 -22.00 -11.09 7.54
CA THR A 339 -23.12 -11.81 6.91
C THR A 339 -23.25 -13.27 7.33
N SER A 340 -22.20 -13.90 7.87
CA SER A 340 -22.19 -15.31 8.28
C SER A 340 -23.27 -15.68 9.30
N SER A 341 -23.68 -16.95 9.32
CA SER A 341 -24.68 -17.48 10.27
C SER A 341 -24.32 -17.18 11.73
N ILE A 342 -23.06 -17.41 12.11
CA ILE A 342 -22.52 -17.13 13.45
C ILE A 342 -22.62 -15.63 13.78
N ALA A 343 -22.24 -14.72 12.88
CA ALA A 343 -22.40 -13.29 13.11
C ALA A 343 -23.88 -12.89 13.23
N LYS A 344 -24.74 -13.40 12.35
CA LYS A 344 -26.18 -13.10 12.30
C LYS A 344 -26.90 -13.54 13.58
N GLN A 345 -26.63 -14.74 14.06
CA GLN A 345 -27.32 -15.37 15.19
C GLN A 345 -26.67 -15.02 16.54
N LYS A 346 -25.33 -15.06 16.64
CA LYS A 346 -24.58 -14.92 17.91
C LYS A 346 -23.94 -13.55 18.13
N ASN A 347 -24.07 -12.61 17.17
CA ASN A 347 -23.34 -11.33 17.13
C ASN A 347 -21.79 -11.46 17.15
N ASN A 348 -21.27 -12.67 16.91
CA ASN A 348 -19.84 -12.98 17.00
C ASN A 348 -19.17 -12.76 15.63
N LEU A 349 -18.32 -11.74 15.54
CA LEU A 349 -17.65 -11.35 14.29
C LEU A 349 -16.28 -12.02 14.07
N PHE A 350 -15.71 -12.69 15.07
CA PHE A 350 -14.30 -13.13 15.07
C PHE A 350 -14.11 -14.60 15.47
N GLY A 351 -15.13 -15.45 15.25
CA GLY A 351 -15.07 -16.89 15.53
C GLY A 351 -14.82 -17.28 17.01
N LEU A 352 -15.03 -16.35 17.95
CA LEU A 352 -14.52 -16.50 19.33
C LEU A 352 -15.14 -17.71 20.04
N ASN A 353 -14.28 -18.60 20.55
CA ASN A 353 -14.59 -19.89 21.18
C ASN A 353 -15.36 -20.91 20.30
N ALA A 354 -15.22 -20.85 18.98
CA ALA A 354 -15.75 -21.92 18.10
C ALA A 354 -14.87 -23.19 18.20
N VAL A 355 -15.37 -24.20 18.92
CA VAL A 355 -14.70 -25.50 19.17
C VAL A 355 -15.33 -26.64 18.34
N ASP A 356 -14.49 -27.59 17.88
CA ASP A 356 -14.70 -28.49 16.71
C ASP A 356 -16.07 -29.17 16.64
N THR A 357 -16.50 -29.78 17.74
CA THR A 357 -17.58 -30.77 17.70
C THR A 357 -18.96 -30.16 17.47
N SER A 358 -19.11 -28.83 17.60
CA SER A 358 -20.34 -28.09 17.28
C SER A 358 -20.07 -26.56 17.27
N PRO A 359 -19.44 -25.97 16.23
CA PRO A 359 -19.12 -24.53 16.20
C PRO A 359 -20.35 -23.64 16.37
N GLY A 360 -21.49 -24.05 15.81
CA GLY A 360 -22.79 -23.39 16.00
C GLY A 360 -23.30 -23.38 17.45
N GLN A 361 -22.80 -24.28 18.32
CA GLN A 361 -23.12 -24.30 19.75
C GLN A 361 -22.01 -23.67 20.60
N SER A 362 -20.75 -24.03 20.39
CA SER A 362 -19.60 -23.62 21.22
C SER A 362 -19.23 -22.15 21.11
N ALA A 363 -19.33 -21.54 19.91
CA ALA A 363 -18.93 -20.14 19.71
C ALA A 363 -19.66 -19.18 20.67
N ASN A 364 -18.95 -18.20 21.24
CA ASN A 364 -19.53 -17.24 22.17
C ASN A 364 -20.73 -16.49 21.57
N THR A 365 -21.83 -16.39 22.33
CA THR A 365 -22.97 -15.54 22.02
C THR A 365 -22.81 -14.21 22.73
N PHE A 366 -22.77 -13.10 21.99
CA PHE A 366 -22.65 -11.75 22.54
C PHE A 366 -23.99 -11.02 22.52
N SER A 367 -24.29 -10.25 23.56
CA SER A 367 -25.50 -9.41 23.63
C SER A 367 -25.55 -8.35 22.54
N SER A 368 -24.39 -7.88 22.05
CA SER A 368 -24.29 -7.08 20.83
C SER A 368 -22.94 -7.24 20.13
N VAL A 369 -22.91 -6.83 18.86
CA VAL A 369 -21.69 -6.78 18.04
C VAL A 369 -20.62 -5.88 18.67
N ASP A 370 -21.03 -4.79 19.31
CA ASP A 370 -20.14 -3.81 19.95
C ASP A 370 -19.45 -4.42 21.19
N VAL A 371 -20.14 -5.31 21.92
CA VAL A 371 -19.54 -6.12 22.99
C VAL A 371 -18.54 -7.13 22.42
N CYS A 372 -18.85 -7.78 21.30
CA CYS A 372 -17.91 -8.68 20.61
C CYS A 372 -16.63 -7.94 20.15
N ILE A 373 -16.76 -6.75 19.54
CA ILE A 373 -15.63 -5.89 19.13
C ILE A 373 -14.81 -5.41 20.33
N LYS A 374 -15.47 -5.12 21.47
CA LYS A 374 -14.80 -4.79 22.74
C LYS A 374 -13.99 -5.98 23.27
N ASP A 375 -14.60 -7.16 23.33
CA ASP A 375 -13.95 -8.34 23.90
C ASP A 375 -12.77 -8.83 23.04
N PHE A 376 -12.91 -8.78 21.71
CA PHE A 376 -11.78 -9.00 20.79
C PHE A 376 -10.62 -8.03 21.06
N ALA A 377 -10.88 -6.73 21.21
CA ALA A 377 -9.84 -5.74 21.46
C ALA A 377 -9.22 -5.84 22.87
N GLU A 378 -10.04 -6.04 23.89
CA GLU A 378 -9.63 -6.07 25.28
C GLU A 378 -8.98 -7.40 25.67
N THR A 379 -9.71 -8.50 25.49
CA THR A 379 -9.36 -9.81 26.05
C THR A 379 -8.40 -10.55 25.12
N TYR A 380 -8.82 -10.81 23.88
CA TYR A 380 -8.00 -11.59 22.94
C TYR A 380 -6.79 -10.79 22.47
N MET A 381 -6.96 -9.54 22.02
CA MET A 381 -5.83 -8.75 21.54
C MET A 381 -5.00 -8.19 22.70
N SER A 382 -5.48 -7.20 23.44
CA SER A 382 -4.60 -6.44 24.35
C SER A 382 -4.14 -7.22 25.60
N LYS A 383 -4.95 -8.13 26.15
CA LYS A 383 -4.57 -8.97 27.31
C LYS A 383 -3.90 -10.29 26.95
N GLN A 384 -4.00 -10.80 25.72
CA GLN A 384 -3.42 -12.10 25.34
C GLN A 384 -2.42 -11.99 24.18
N TYR A 385 -2.89 -11.85 22.93
CA TYR A 385 -2.06 -11.92 21.72
C TYR A 385 -1.03 -10.78 21.60
N LEU A 386 -1.28 -9.62 22.24
CA LEU A 386 -0.34 -8.50 22.33
C LEU A 386 0.42 -8.48 23.68
N ARG A 387 0.19 -9.43 24.60
CA ARG A 387 0.84 -9.48 25.92
C ARG A 387 2.09 -10.36 25.92
N ALA A 388 3.26 -9.73 25.83
CA ALA A 388 4.55 -10.43 25.88
C ALA A 388 4.67 -11.37 27.10
N GLY A 389 5.08 -12.61 26.86
CA GLY A 389 5.14 -13.67 27.87
C GLY A 389 3.84 -14.48 28.07
N TRP A 390 2.79 -14.22 27.28
CA TRP A 390 1.63 -15.11 27.19
C TRP A 390 1.90 -16.30 26.25
N ALA A 391 1.16 -17.40 26.43
CA ALA A 391 1.40 -18.67 25.72
C ALA A 391 1.27 -18.55 24.18
N TYR A 392 0.42 -17.64 23.70
CA TYR A 392 0.12 -17.44 22.28
C TYR A 392 0.77 -16.16 21.71
N TYR A 393 1.75 -15.60 22.42
CA TYR A 393 2.47 -14.40 22.02
C TYR A 393 3.68 -14.72 21.13
N HIS A 394 3.60 -14.34 19.86
CA HIS A 394 4.69 -14.47 18.89
C HIS A 394 5.06 -13.14 18.21
N GLY A 395 4.63 -12.02 18.81
CA GLY A 395 4.79 -10.65 18.31
C GLY A 395 3.46 -9.95 17.99
N GLY A 396 3.40 -8.64 18.21
CA GLY A 396 2.14 -7.87 18.18
C GLY A 396 1.56 -7.51 16.80
N PHE A 397 1.76 -8.33 15.77
CA PHE A 397 1.39 -8.09 14.36
C PHE A 397 0.69 -9.31 13.76
N LEU A 398 0.02 -9.18 12.60
CA LEU A 398 -0.75 -10.29 12.00
C LEU A 398 0.15 -11.49 11.62
N GLY A 399 1.21 -11.21 10.85
CA GLY A 399 2.31 -12.14 10.59
C GLY A 399 1.98 -13.34 9.71
N ASP A 400 2.68 -14.43 10.00
CA ASP A 400 2.82 -15.66 9.20
C ASP A 400 2.85 -16.88 10.14
N LYS A 401 3.28 -18.06 9.67
CA LYS A 401 3.42 -19.26 10.52
C LYS A 401 4.74 -19.33 11.29
N ALA A 402 5.65 -18.37 11.11
CA ALA A 402 6.88 -18.22 11.89
C ALA A 402 6.78 -17.20 13.03
N SER A 403 5.90 -16.20 12.91
CA SER A 403 5.77 -15.09 13.85
C SER A 403 4.46 -14.31 13.72
N GLY A 404 4.08 -13.58 14.78
CA GLY A 404 2.82 -12.85 14.84
C GLY A 404 1.61 -13.71 15.23
N ILE A 405 0.42 -13.10 15.16
CA ILE A 405 -0.85 -13.67 15.64
C ILE A 405 -1.22 -14.98 14.91
N ASN A 406 -0.94 -15.06 13.61
CA ASN A 406 -1.22 -16.22 12.74
C ASN A 406 -0.57 -17.54 13.21
N VAL A 407 0.51 -17.49 14.01
CA VAL A 407 1.15 -18.69 14.58
C VAL A 407 0.18 -19.49 15.47
N SER A 408 -0.72 -18.83 16.20
CA SER A 408 -1.61 -19.49 17.17
C SER A 408 -3.11 -19.18 17.01
N TYR A 409 -3.50 -18.18 16.22
CA TYR A 409 -4.92 -17.77 16.10
C TYR A 409 -5.72 -18.57 15.04
N ALA A 410 -5.11 -18.87 13.89
CA ALA A 410 -5.80 -19.48 12.76
C ALA A 410 -5.05 -20.70 12.24
N SER A 411 -5.76 -21.71 11.73
CA SER A 411 -5.15 -22.87 11.06
C SER A 411 -4.72 -22.56 9.61
N ASP A 412 -5.32 -21.57 8.97
CA ASP A 412 -4.97 -21.07 7.64
C ASP A 412 -3.56 -20.43 7.62
N PRO A 413 -2.58 -20.98 6.87
CA PRO A 413 -1.23 -20.41 6.82
C PRO A 413 -1.18 -18.97 6.28
N TYR A 414 -2.17 -18.53 5.49
CA TYR A 414 -2.20 -17.23 4.81
C TYR A 414 -3.24 -16.24 5.38
N TRP A 415 -3.80 -16.54 6.55
CA TRP A 415 -4.75 -15.67 7.29
C TRP A 415 -4.28 -14.21 7.38
N GLY A 416 -3.01 -14.01 7.77
CA GLY A 416 -2.41 -12.68 7.90
C GLY A 416 -2.27 -11.92 6.58
N GLU A 417 -2.09 -12.62 5.45
CA GLU A 417 -2.07 -12.01 4.11
C GLU A 417 -3.48 -11.59 3.67
N LYS A 418 -4.49 -12.45 3.90
CA LYS A 418 -5.89 -12.18 3.54
C LYS A 418 -6.42 -10.92 4.25
N ILE A 419 -6.15 -10.78 5.55
CA ILE A 419 -6.51 -9.58 6.33
C ILE A 419 -5.71 -8.35 5.85
N ALA A 420 -4.43 -8.52 5.52
CA ALA A 420 -3.62 -7.43 4.99
C ALA A 420 -4.13 -6.94 3.61
N ALA A 421 -4.65 -7.82 2.76
CA ALA A 421 -5.31 -7.46 1.50
C ALA A 421 -6.61 -6.67 1.74
N LEU A 422 -7.45 -7.10 2.68
CA LEU A 422 -8.64 -6.35 3.12
C LEU A 422 -8.23 -4.96 3.65
N ALA A 423 -7.14 -4.85 4.42
CA ALA A 423 -6.61 -3.58 4.90
C ALA A 423 -6.09 -2.67 3.77
N TRP A 424 -5.36 -3.21 2.78
CA TRP A 424 -4.95 -2.48 1.57
C TRP A 424 -6.15 -1.94 0.78
N LYS A 425 -7.20 -2.76 0.63
CA LYS A 425 -8.43 -2.40 -0.07
C LYS A 425 -9.19 -1.29 0.67
N MET A 426 -9.45 -1.48 1.97
CA MET A 426 -10.10 -0.49 2.82
C MET A 426 -9.34 0.84 2.89
N ASP A 427 -8.01 0.83 3.04
CA ASP A 427 -7.22 2.07 3.04
C ASP A 427 -7.23 2.75 1.68
N SER A 428 -7.16 1.99 0.58
CA SER A 428 -7.33 2.55 -0.77
C SER A 428 -8.69 3.21 -0.97
N GLU A 429 -9.73 2.69 -0.33
CA GLU A 429 -11.10 3.22 -0.37
C GLU A 429 -11.36 4.37 0.61
N GLY A 430 -10.53 4.52 1.64
CA GLY A 430 -10.56 5.62 2.61
C GLY A 430 -9.71 6.85 2.24
N GLY A 431 -9.00 6.80 1.11
CA GLY A 431 -8.10 7.89 0.68
C GLY A 431 -6.65 7.73 1.15
N LYS A 432 -6.23 6.50 1.47
CA LYS A 432 -4.83 6.09 1.66
C LYS A 432 -4.12 6.74 2.85
N LYS A 433 -4.80 6.76 4.00
CA LYS A 433 -4.33 7.42 5.24
C LYS A 433 -3.33 6.59 6.05
N ASP A 434 -3.42 5.26 6.00
CA ASP A 434 -2.67 4.37 6.88
C ASP A 434 -1.51 3.62 6.19
N GLN A 435 -1.53 3.50 4.85
CA GLN A 435 -0.45 2.86 4.10
C GLN A 435 0.91 3.55 4.36
N ASN A 436 1.91 2.78 4.76
CA ASN A 436 3.24 3.32 5.16
C ASN A 436 3.17 4.47 6.18
N LYS A 437 2.14 4.52 7.04
CA LYS A 437 2.03 5.48 8.13
C LYS A 437 3.15 5.33 9.15
N TYR A 438 3.49 4.10 9.51
CA TYR A 438 4.47 3.80 10.55
C TYR A 438 5.79 3.26 9.98
N SER A 439 6.89 3.56 10.67
CA SER A 439 8.19 2.93 10.42
C SER A 439 8.18 1.55 11.08
N ILE A 440 8.44 0.51 10.31
CA ILE A 440 8.56 -0.86 10.79
C ILE A 440 10.02 -1.29 10.70
N GLY A 441 10.51 -1.98 11.72
CA GLY A 441 11.78 -2.69 11.70
C GLY A 441 11.60 -4.15 12.04
N ILE A 442 12.27 -5.04 11.31
CA ILE A 442 12.18 -6.49 11.51
C ILE A 442 13.46 -7.00 12.16
N LYS A 443 13.30 -7.78 13.23
CA LYS A 443 14.35 -8.62 13.81
C LYS A 443 14.37 -9.97 13.11
N ASP A 444 15.56 -10.50 12.85
CA ASP A 444 15.78 -11.82 12.25
C ASP A 444 15.03 -12.01 10.91
N THR A 445 15.47 -11.34 9.84
CA THR A 445 14.86 -11.48 8.49
C THR A 445 15.16 -12.83 7.81
N VAL A 446 15.44 -13.86 8.59
CA VAL A 446 15.63 -15.26 8.18
C VAL A 446 14.97 -16.09 9.25
N SER A 447 13.95 -16.88 8.87
CA SER A 447 13.02 -17.52 9.80
C SER A 447 13.67 -18.44 10.86
N THR A 448 14.89 -18.93 10.61
CA THR A 448 15.60 -19.87 11.49
C THR A 448 16.63 -19.21 12.43
N ALA A 449 16.63 -17.88 12.58
CA ALA A 449 17.67 -17.18 13.36
C ALA A 449 17.35 -17.05 14.86
N HIS A 450 16.07 -16.86 15.22
CA HIS A 450 15.55 -16.98 16.59
C HIS A 450 16.28 -16.18 17.69
N THR A 451 16.83 -15.01 17.37
CA THR A 451 17.60 -14.17 18.30
C THR A 451 16.71 -13.58 19.39
N THR A 452 16.88 -13.98 20.65
CA THR A 452 16.12 -13.40 21.77
C THR A 452 16.56 -11.95 22.05
N LEU A 453 15.82 -10.97 21.51
CA LEU A 453 16.08 -9.54 21.74
C LEU A 453 15.30 -9.02 22.94
N ASN A 454 16.02 -8.48 23.92
CA ASN A 454 15.50 -7.77 25.09
C ASN A 454 14.97 -6.38 24.71
N VAL A 455 13.78 -6.03 25.20
CA VAL A 455 13.10 -4.74 24.97
C VAL A 455 13.02 -3.99 26.31
N ARG A 456 13.62 -2.80 26.38
CA ARG A 456 14.08 -2.17 27.62
C ARG A 456 13.38 -0.86 27.97
N LYS A 457 13.43 -0.49 29.26
CA LYS A 457 12.85 0.75 29.80
C LYS A 457 13.50 2.00 29.20
N GLU A 458 14.83 2.01 29.09
CA GLU A 458 15.61 3.13 28.54
C GLU A 458 16.58 2.67 27.44
N ALA A 459 17.14 3.64 26.70
CA ALA A 459 18.09 3.44 25.60
C ALA A 459 19.51 3.04 26.08
N SER A 460 19.61 1.99 26.90
CA SER A 460 20.88 1.46 27.41
C SER A 460 20.82 -0.07 27.54
N THR A 461 21.95 -0.74 27.29
CA THR A 461 22.09 -2.19 27.51
C THR A 461 22.05 -2.59 28.99
N SER A 462 22.29 -1.65 29.91
CA SER A 462 22.14 -1.84 31.36
C SER A 462 20.72 -1.57 31.88
N ALA A 463 19.84 -0.96 31.08
CA ALA A 463 18.47 -0.64 31.52
C ALA A 463 17.60 -1.89 31.65
N THR A 464 16.68 -1.87 32.63
CA THR A 464 15.71 -2.94 32.90
C THR A 464 15.01 -3.43 31.64
N SER A 465 15.03 -4.74 31.39
CA SER A 465 14.21 -5.34 30.33
C SER A 465 12.76 -5.39 30.79
N LEU A 466 11.86 -4.81 30.01
CA LEU A 466 10.41 -4.86 30.25
C LEU A 466 9.82 -6.17 29.77
N TYR A 467 10.33 -6.66 28.64
CA TYR A 467 10.04 -7.97 28.06
C TYR A 467 11.19 -8.38 27.12
N ASN A 468 11.02 -9.49 26.41
CA ASN A 468 11.87 -9.88 25.29
C ASN A 468 10.99 -10.45 24.16
N THR A 469 11.55 -10.54 22.96
CA THR A 469 10.87 -10.99 21.74
C THR A 469 10.68 -12.50 21.62
N GLY A 470 11.13 -13.28 22.60
CA GLY A 470 11.17 -14.74 22.51
C GLY A 470 12.07 -15.22 21.36
N THR A 471 11.80 -16.44 20.90
CA THR A 471 12.48 -17.05 19.75
C THR A 471 11.82 -16.70 18.41
N SER A 472 10.77 -15.88 18.35
CA SER A 472 10.10 -15.55 17.09
C SER A 472 11.04 -14.80 16.14
N SER A 473 11.34 -15.38 14.98
CA SER A 473 12.04 -14.70 13.87
C SER A 473 11.08 -13.74 13.15
N ASN A 474 11.52 -12.98 12.14
CA ASN A 474 10.70 -12.00 11.41
C ASN A 474 9.92 -10.99 12.29
N TYR A 475 10.32 -10.80 13.56
CA TYR A 475 9.57 -10.03 14.55
C TYR A 475 9.52 -8.55 14.18
N ALA A 476 8.31 -8.01 13.98
CA ALA A 476 8.09 -6.62 13.63
C ALA A 476 7.99 -5.67 14.84
N PHE A 477 8.73 -4.57 14.78
CA PHE A 477 8.71 -3.46 15.72
C PHE A 477 8.15 -2.20 15.07
N LEU A 478 7.24 -1.50 15.77
CA LEU A 478 6.80 -0.17 15.37
C LEU A 478 7.77 0.88 15.94
N ILE A 479 8.59 1.45 15.06
CA ILE A 479 9.62 2.43 15.40
C ILE A 479 8.99 3.83 15.51
N LEU A 480 9.08 4.40 16.70
CA LEU A 480 8.66 5.76 17.05
C LEU A 480 9.78 6.80 16.90
N GLY A 481 11.04 6.37 16.91
CA GLY A 481 12.20 7.24 16.82
C GLY A 481 13.51 6.53 17.13
N GLU A 482 14.57 7.29 17.34
CA GLU A 482 15.94 6.79 17.55
C GLU A 482 16.61 7.50 18.74
N SER A 483 17.41 6.77 19.51
CA SER A 483 18.20 7.29 20.62
C SER A 483 19.49 6.46 20.75
N GLY A 484 20.64 7.04 20.39
CA GLY A 484 21.90 6.32 20.29
C GLY A 484 21.78 5.05 19.43
N ASP A 485 22.25 3.93 19.96
CA ASP A 485 22.19 2.59 19.35
C ASP A 485 20.84 1.89 19.51
N PHE A 486 19.78 2.60 19.91
CA PHE A 486 18.44 2.06 20.12
C PHE A 486 17.40 2.72 19.21
N TYR A 487 16.45 1.92 18.74
CA TYR A 487 15.15 2.41 18.30
C TYR A 487 14.27 2.64 19.54
N LYS A 488 13.60 3.78 19.60
CA LYS A 488 12.42 3.97 20.46
C LYS A 488 11.27 3.26 19.76
N VAL A 489 10.65 2.30 20.44
CA VAL A 489 9.58 1.46 19.88
C VAL A 489 8.31 1.56 20.71
N GLN A 490 7.16 1.45 20.06
CA GLN A 490 5.88 1.26 20.74
C GLN A 490 5.91 -0.12 21.43
N SER A 491 5.45 -0.25 22.68
CA SER A 491 5.47 -1.55 23.36
C SER A 491 4.25 -2.38 23.00
N ASP A 492 4.45 -3.63 22.59
CA ASP A 492 3.36 -4.57 22.35
C ASP A 492 2.53 -4.84 23.63
N PRO A 493 3.12 -5.21 24.79
CA PRO A 493 2.37 -5.31 26.02
C PRO A 493 1.94 -3.93 26.55
N VAL A 494 0.82 -3.94 27.28
CA VAL A 494 0.45 -2.84 28.19
C VAL A 494 1.54 -2.72 29.27
N LEU A 495 1.96 -1.49 29.56
CA LEU A 495 2.96 -1.21 30.60
C LEU A 495 2.32 -0.53 31.81
N LYS A 496 2.89 -0.75 33.00
CA LYS A 496 2.59 0.04 34.20
C LYS A 496 2.91 1.52 33.95
N ALA A 497 2.24 2.42 34.65
CA ALA A 497 2.34 3.87 34.44
C ALA A 497 3.77 4.43 34.59
N ASP A 498 4.58 3.83 35.47
CA ASP A 498 5.99 4.17 35.67
C ASP A 498 6.94 3.54 34.61
N ARG A 499 6.39 2.70 33.72
CA ARG A 499 7.09 1.75 32.85
C ARG A 499 8.02 0.81 33.63
N GLY A 500 7.62 0.32 34.80
CA GLY A 500 8.37 -0.62 35.63
C GLY A 500 8.24 -2.09 35.20
N GLY A 501 7.30 -2.39 34.31
CA GLY A 501 7.05 -3.72 33.77
C GLY A 501 5.70 -3.79 33.06
N ILE A 502 5.29 -4.99 32.70
CA ILE A 502 3.98 -5.27 32.10
C ILE A 502 2.85 -5.03 33.12
N GLU A 503 1.74 -4.47 32.66
CA GLU A 503 0.43 -4.57 33.31
C GLU A 503 -0.36 -5.63 32.53
N SER A 504 -0.98 -6.59 33.22
CA SER A 504 -1.52 -7.82 32.62
C SER A 504 -3.04 -7.94 32.68
N THR A 505 -3.74 -7.07 33.42
CA THR A 505 -5.13 -7.27 33.84
C THR A 505 -6.13 -6.36 33.13
N SER A 506 -5.79 -5.09 32.88
CA SER A 506 -6.74 -4.08 32.37
C SER A 506 -6.89 -4.09 30.85
N GLY A 507 -5.82 -4.46 30.12
CA GLY A 507 -5.75 -4.32 28.66
C GLY A 507 -5.78 -2.87 28.14
N LYS A 508 -5.98 -1.87 29.01
CA LYS A 508 -6.12 -0.46 28.63
C LYS A 508 -4.78 0.08 28.16
N TYR A 509 -4.75 0.71 26.99
CA TYR A 509 -3.49 1.04 26.33
C TYR A 509 -3.38 2.53 26.00
N ASN A 510 -2.33 3.18 26.47
CA ASN A 510 -2.04 4.59 26.18
C ASN A 510 -0.79 4.71 25.30
N SER A 511 -0.98 4.99 24.01
CA SER A 511 0.11 5.02 23.02
C SER A 511 1.16 6.11 23.26
N SER A 512 0.86 7.18 24.01
CA SER A 512 1.86 8.23 24.29
C SER A 512 2.85 7.85 25.40
N SER A 513 2.44 7.01 26.35
CA SER A 513 3.28 6.54 27.46
C SER A 513 3.83 5.13 27.27
N MET A 514 3.15 4.24 26.53
CA MET A 514 3.54 2.82 26.41
C MET A 514 4.58 2.59 25.32
N TYR A 515 5.82 3.00 25.61
CA TYR A 515 6.98 2.83 24.74
C TYR A 515 8.20 2.24 25.48
N ALA A 516 9.07 1.62 24.70
CA ALA A 516 10.30 0.97 25.15
C ALA A 516 11.43 1.22 24.15
N TYR A 517 12.59 0.57 24.35
CA TYR A 517 13.75 0.68 23.48
C TYR A 517 14.31 -0.69 23.10
N ALA A 518 14.72 -0.85 21.84
CA ALA A 518 15.32 -2.07 21.31
C ALA A 518 16.57 -1.74 20.48
N SER A 519 17.64 -2.53 20.60
CA SER A 519 18.95 -2.19 20.01
C SER A 519 18.95 -2.34 18.48
N LYS A 520 19.39 -1.28 17.77
CA LYS A 520 19.36 -1.16 16.30
C LYS A 520 20.07 -2.31 15.58
N GLN A 521 21.18 -2.80 16.12
CA GLN A 521 22.00 -3.85 15.49
C GLN A 521 21.24 -5.16 15.18
N TYR A 522 20.13 -5.42 15.88
CA TYR A 522 19.29 -6.60 15.66
C TYR A 522 18.05 -6.32 14.80
N ILE A 523 17.81 -5.08 14.38
CA ILE A 523 16.55 -4.64 13.75
C ILE A 523 16.84 -3.99 12.40
N LYS A 524 16.46 -4.67 11.32
CA LYS A 524 16.49 -4.11 9.97
C LYS A 524 15.25 -3.26 9.74
N LYS A 525 15.41 -1.94 9.65
CA LYS A 525 14.34 -1.02 9.25
C LYS A 525 13.93 -1.29 7.79
N ILE A 526 12.66 -1.65 7.56
CA ILE A 526 12.16 -2.10 6.24
C ILE A 526 11.42 -1.00 5.47
N ASN A 527 10.81 -0.04 6.16
CA ASN A 527 10.24 1.17 5.56
C ASN A 527 10.49 2.40 6.47
N THR A 528 10.09 3.58 6.02
CA THR A 528 10.02 4.77 6.89
C THR A 528 8.62 5.35 6.84
N GLY A 529 8.01 5.50 8.01
CA GLY A 529 6.62 5.92 8.16
C GLY A 529 6.39 7.42 7.91
N THR A 530 5.28 7.76 7.27
CA THR A 530 4.86 9.16 7.07
C THR A 530 4.52 9.90 8.37
N SER A 531 4.11 9.18 9.43
CA SER A 531 3.78 9.73 10.76
C SER A 531 4.98 9.88 11.71
N GLY A 532 6.21 9.92 11.19
CA GLY A 532 7.35 10.49 11.93
C GLY A 532 7.21 12.00 12.22
N LEU A 533 6.13 12.63 11.75
CA LEU A 533 5.78 14.04 11.93
C LEU A 533 4.38 14.14 12.56
N ASN A 534 4.27 14.16 13.90
CA ASN A 534 3.00 14.40 14.60
C ASN A 534 3.22 14.77 16.08
N GLY A 535 2.41 15.70 16.62
CA GLY A 535 2.19 15.80 18.08
C GLY A 535 2.62 17.08 18.82
N GLY A 536 2.95 18.19 18.15
CA GLY A 536 3.22 19.47 18.83
C GLY A 536 2.97 20.69 17.96
N ASN A 537 2.25 21.69 18.48
CA ASN A 537 1.91 22.92 17.73
C ASN A 537 3.00 23.99 17.83
N THR A 538 4.23 23.64 17.46
CA THR A 538 5.38 24.56 17.45
C THR A 538 6.36 24.22 16.33
N ILE A 539 6.36 25.04 15.27
CA ILE A 539 7.41 25.21 14.25
C ILE A 539 7.63 23.97 13.32
N PRO A 540 7.70 24.14 11.98
CA PRO A 540 7.90 23.02 11.06
C PRO A 540 9.31 22.39 11.17
N ASP A 541 9.37 21.06 11.21
CA ASP A 541 10.63 20.30 11.25
C ASP A 541 11.46 20.46 9.97
N THR A 542 12.59 21.15 10.09
CA THR A 542 13.56 21.43 9.03
C THR A 542 14.49 20.23 8.79
N LYS A 543 13.92 19.05 8.50
CA LYS A 543 14.69 17.82 8.21
C LYS A 543 14.27 17.00 6.98
N LYS A 544 13.28 17.45 6.19
CA LYS A 544 13.11 16.94 4.81
C LYS A 544 14.04 17.70 3.86
N THR A 545 15.00 17.03 3.24
CA THR A 545 15.87 17.62 2.20
C THR A 545 15.21 17.54 0.82
N GLY A 546 15.05 18.68 0.15
CA GLY A 546 14.54 18.78 -1.22
C GLY A 546 13.56 19.94 -1.43
N VAL A 547 12.59 19.72 -2.31
CA VAL A 547 11.47 20.65 -2.57
C VAL A 547 10.17 20.11 -1.93
N ILE A 548 9.40 21.00 -1.29
CA ILE A 548 8.14 20.72 -0.58
C ILE A 548 7.04 21.56 -1.21
N TYR A 549 5.84 21.00 -1.42
CA TYR A 549 4.74 21.68 -2.12
C TYR A 549 3.35 21.15 -1.75
N SER A 550 2.35 22.03 -1.76
CA SER A 550 0.94 21.68 -1.57
C SER A 550 0.04 22.41 -2.58
N THR A 551 -1.08 21.80 -2.94
CA THR A 551 -2.10 22.37 -3.84
C THR A 551 -3.40 22.64 -3.12
N HIS A 552 -4.05 23.76 -3.44
CA HIS A 552 -5.46 24.01 -3.13
C HIS A 552 -6.32 23.38 -4.23
N ILE A 553 -7.19 22.44 -3.86
CA ILE A 553 -8.08 21.73 -4.78
C ILE A 553 -9.52 22.27 -4.62
N GLN A 554 -10.27 22.34 -5.71
CA GLN A 554 -11.69 22.66 -5.70
C GLN A 554 -12.43 21.77 -4.69
N SER A 555 -13.25 22.40 -3.84
CA SER A 555 -14.05 21.77 -2.77
C SER A 555 -13.28 21.11 -1.63
N ASP A 556 -12.05 20.61 -1.86
CA ASP A 556 -11.24 19.94 -0.83
C ASP A 556 -10.25 20.87 -0.09
N GLY A 557 -10.01 22.08 -0.62
CA GLY A 557 -9.11 23.06 -0.01
C GLY A 557 -7.62 22.70 -0.09
N TRP A 558 -6.81 23.25 0.82
CA TRP A 558 -5.36 23.00 0.89
C TRP A 558 -5.03 21.56 1.26
N GLN A 559 -4.46 20.82 0.32
CA GLN A 559 -3.98 19.45 0.52
C GLN A 559 -2.69 19.42 1.34
N ALA A 560 -2.42 18.27 1.98
CA ALA A 560 -1.20 18.05 2.76
C ALA A 560 0.07 18.20 1.90
N SER A 561 1.10 18.84 2.47
CA SER A 561 2.38 19.09 1.80
C SER A 561 3.11 17.82 1.41
N LYS A 562 3.46 17.76 0.13
CA LYS A 562 4.18 16.69 -0.57
C LYS A 562 5.65 17.05 -0.73
N ALA A 563 6.50 16.04 -0.94
CA ALA A 563 7.95 16.22 -1.10
C ALA A 563 8.50 15.57 -2.37
N ASN A 564 9.44 16.26 -3.01
CA ASN A 564 10.45 15.77 -3.95
C ASN A 564 10.06 14.61 -4.91
N GLY A 565 8.93 14.75 -5.61
CA GLY A 565 8.43 13.80 -6.60
C GLY A 565 7.10 13.12 -6.24
N GLU A 566 6.60 13.28 -5.01
CA GLU A 566 5.24 12.86 -4.62
C GLU A 566 4.15 13.61 -5.42
N ILE A 567 2.98 13.00 -5.60
CA ILE A 567 1.84 13.65 -6.29
C ILE A 567 1.09 14.56 -5.31
N SER A 568 0.89 15.83 -5.70
CA SER A 568 0.02 16.80 -5.01
C SER A 568 -1.19 17.12 -5.89
N GLY A 569 -2.39 17.04 -5.33
CA GLY A 569 -3.65 17.10 -6.08
C GLY A 569 -4.21 15.73 -6.48
N THR A 570 -5.21 15.72 -7.36
CA THR A 570 -6.06 14.56 -7.66
C THR A 570 -5.93 14.12 -9.12
N THR A 571 -6.07 12.82 -9.40
CA THR A 571 -6.06 12.29 -10.77
C THR A 571 -7.31 11.45 -11.02
N GLY A 572 -8.10 11.79 -12.03
CA GLY A 572 -9.35 11.08 -12.37
C GLY A 572 -10.62 11.63 -11.69
N GLU A 573 -10.50 12.33 -10.56
CA GLU A 573 -11.64 12.94 -9.83
C GLU A 573 -12.26 14.17 -10.52
N ALA A 574 -11.71 14.61 -11.65
CA ALA A 574 -12.15 15.81 -12.40
C ALA A 574 -12.12 17.15 -11.63
N LYS A 575 -11.53 17.20 -10.43
CA LYS A 575 -11.32 18.43 -9.65
C LYS A 575 -10.14 19.24 -10.20
N ARG A 576 -10.23 20.57 -10.09
CA ARG A 576 -9.15 21.51 -10.47
C ARG A 576 -8.22 21.83 -9.30
N ILE A 577 -6.95 22.06 -9.60
CA ILE A 577 -6.07 22.90 -8.78
C ILE A 577 -6.50 24.36 -8.96
N GLU A 578 -6.58 25.11 -7.87
CA GLU A 578 -6.87 26.56 -7.85
C GLU A 578 -5.65 27.39 -7.41
N ALA A 579 -4.85 26.84 -6.49
CA ALA A 579 -3.61 27.44 -6.01
C ALA A 579 -2.55 26.40 -5.63
N ILE A 580 -1.32 26.85 -5.44
CA ILE A 580 -0.16 26.04 -5.04
C ILE A 580 0.76 26.85 -4.10
N LYS A 581 1.44 26.15 -3.20
CA LYS A 581 2.62 26.62 -2.46
C LYS A 581 3.78 25.69 -2.78
N ILE A 582 4.97 26.22 -2.92
CA ILE A 582 6.23 25.50 -3.14
C ILE A 582 7.30 26.17 -2.28
N GLN A 583 8.18 25.40 -1.65
CA GLN A 583 9.34 25.88 -0.90
C GLN A 583 10.50 24.88 -1.01
N LEU A 584 11.74 25.36 -0.87
CA LEU A 584 12.92 24.54 -0.67
C LEU A 584 13.07 24.22 0.83
N SER A 585 13.73 23.12 1.15
CA SER A 585 13.99 22.76 2.53
C SER A 585 15.28 21.92 2.62
N ASN A 586 16.22 22.37 3.46
CA ASN A 586 17.41 21.61 3.87
C ASN A 586 18.26 21.07 2.71
N ILE A 587 18.35 21.83 1.62
CA ILE A 587 19.03 21.42 0.37
C ILE A 587 20.56 21.64 0.38
N GLY A 588 21.11 22.19 1.46
CA GLY A 588 22.55 22.42 1.65
C GLY A 588 23.12 23.71 1.02
N TYR A 589 22.31 24.48 0.28
CA TYR A 589 22.73 25.68 -0.44
C TYR A 589 21.72 26.82 -0.28
N THR A 590 22.18 28.06 -0.46
CA THR A 590 21.38 29.28 -0.39
C THR A 590 20.51 29.50 -1.64
N GLY A 591 19.49 30.34 -1.54
CA GLY A 591 18.57 30.65 -2.66
C GLY A 591 17.13 30.24 -2.39
N SER A 592 16.29 30.30 -3.44
CA SER A 592 14.83 30.12 -3.33
C SER A 592 14.25 29.37 -4.53
N VAL A 593 13.02 28.85 -4.40
CA VAL A 593 12.20 28.39 -5.53
C VAL A 593 11.19 29.47 -5.89
N GLN A 594 11.23 29.90 -7.15
CA GLN A 594 10.28 30.86 -7.72
C GLN A 594 9.32 30.19 -8.69
N TYR A 595 8.05 30.59 -8.64
CA TYR A 595 7.00 30.03 -9.49
C TYR A 595 5.99 31.07 -9.95
N SER A 596 5.48 30.88 -11.17
CA SER A 596 4.42 31.66 -11.79
C SER A 596 3.33 30.69 -12.25
N THR A 597 2.06 31.08 -12.12
CA THR A 597 0.90 30.23 -12.41
C THR A 597 0.03 30.88 -13.50
N HIS A 598 -0.47 30.09 -14.43
CA HIS A 598 -1.48 30.50 -15.40
C HIS A 598 -2.86 30.14 -14.84
N VAL A 599 -3.69 31.15 -14.58
CA VAL A 599 -5.03 30.99 -13.97
C VAL A 599 -6.10 31.39 -14.99
N GLN A 600 -7.20 30.64 -15.04
CA GLN A 600 -8.36 30.92 -15.88
C GLN A 600 -8.77 32.40 -15.81
N SER A 601 -8.98 33.01 -16.98
CA SER A 601 -9.32 34.42 -17.20
C SER A 601 -8.29 35.46 -16.73
N ASN A 602 -7.40 35.13 -15.79
CA ASN A 602 -6.33 36.00 -15.30
C ASN A 602 -5.01 35.88 -16.10
N GLY A 603 -4.78 34.75 -16.76
CA GLY A 603 -3.51 34.47 -17.45
C GLY A 603 -2.36 34.20 -16.48
N TRP A 604 -1.13 34.48 -16.90
CA TRP A 604 0.07 34.34 -16.06
C TRP A 604 0.08 35.38 -14.94
N LYS A 605 0.03 34.93 -13.68
CA LYS A 605 0.26 35.77 -12.50
C LYS A 605 1.76 35.99 -12.25
N ASN A 606 2.08 37.04 -11.49
CA ASN A 606 3.45 37.39 -11.08
C ASN A 606 4.20 36.19 -10.48
N TRP A 607 5.54 36.22 -10.58
CA TRP A 607 6.38 35.24 -9.89
C TRP A 607 6.30 35.45 -8.37
N VAL A 608 6.06 34.36 -7.64
CA VAL A 608 6.13 34.28 -6.18
C VAL A 608 7.30 33.38 -5.77
N SER A 609 7.70 33.43 -4.49
CA SER A 609 8.80 32.62 -3.94
C SER A 609 8.30 31.65 -2.85
N ASP A 610 9.21 30.95 -2.19
CA ASP A 610 8.98 30.00 -1.09
C ASP A 610 7.76 30.28 -0.20
N GLY A 611 6.90 29.26 -0.03
CA GLY A 611 5.73 29.26 0.85
C GLY A 611 4.55 30.14 0.43
N THR A 612 4.75 31.06 -0.52
CA THR A 612 3.76 32.06 -0.95
C THR A 612 2.65 31.42 -1.80
N ILE A 613 1.43 31.97 -1.79
CA ILE A 613 0.33 31.42 -2.60
C ILE A 613 0.50 31.83 -4.07
N GLY A 614 0.80 30.87 -4.94
CA GLY A 614 0.65 31.00 -6.39
C GLY A 614 -0.74 30.52 -6.82
N GLY A 615 -1.51 31.32 -7.57
CA GLY A 615 -2.86 30.96 -8.03
C GLY A 615 -3.94 31.83 -7.36
N THR A 616 -5.08 31.24 -7.03
CA THR A 616 -6.25 31.92 -6.41
C THR A 616 -6.99 30.98 -5.45
N THR A 617 -7.45 31.48 -4.31
CA THR A 617 -8.28 30.73 -3.35
C THR A 617 -9.63 31.44 -3.18
N GLY A 618 -10.75 30.70 -3.24
CA GLY A 618 -12.10 31.26 -3.12
C GLY A 618 -12.66 31.88 -4.41
N GLU A 619 -11.83 32.24 -5.39
CA GLU A 619 -12.28 32.80 -6.68
C GLU A 619 -12.89 31.77 -7.66
N ALA A 620 -12.94 30.48 -7.30
CA ALA A 620 -13.42 29.36 -8.12
C ALA A 620 -12.72 29.15 -9.48
N LYS A 621 -11.53 29.73 -9.69
CA LYS A 621 -10.75 29.65 -10.94
C LYS A 621 -9.75 28.49 -10.92
N ARG A 622 -9.63 27.78 -12.04
CA ARG A 622 -8.59 26.75 -12.23
C ARG A 622 -7.22 27.38 -12.52
N MET A 623 -6.17 26.71 -12.06
CA MET A 623 -4.86 26.75 -12.71
C MET A 623 -4.88 25.90 -13.98
N GLU A 624 -4.16 26.34 -15.01
CA GLU A 624 -4.07 25.68 -16.32
C GLU A 624 -2.63 25.31 -16.68
N ALA A 625 -1.65 26.11 -16.23
CA ALA A 625 -0.22 25.86 -16.38
C ALA A 625 0.61 26.47 -15.24
N ILE A 626 1.87 26.04 -15.13
CA ILE A 626 2.85 26.53 -14.14
C ILE A 626 4.25 26.64 -14.75
N ARG A 627 5.09 27.53 -14.20
CA ARG A 627 6.54 27.62 -14.42
C ARG A 627 7.24 27.67 -13.07
N ILE A 628 8.33 26.93 -12.89
CA ILE A 628 9.03 26.78 -11.60
C ILE A 628 10.54 26.81 -11.83
N ARG A 629 11.28 27.70 -11.16
CA ARG A 629 12.73 27.86 -11.30
C ARG A 629 13.40 27.99 -9.93
N LEU A 630 14.68 27.66 -9.87
CA LEU A 630 15.54 27.95 -8.71
C LEU A 630 16.18 29.33 -8.85
N THR A 631 16.60 29.92 -7.74
CA THR A 631 17.40 31.15 -7.67
C THR A 631 18.60 30.95 -6.73
N GLY A 632 19.56 31.88 -6.74
CA GLY A 632 20.74 31.82 -5.88
C GLY A 632 21.62 30.60 -6.17
N GLU A 633 22.38 30.19 -5.16
CA GLU A 633 23.32 29.06 -5.21
C GLU A 633 22.63 27.73 -5.53
N ALA A 634 21.39 27.52 -5.06
CA ALA A 634 20.56 26.36 -5.37
C ALA A 634 20.39 26.13 -6.88
N ALA A 635 20.34 27.20 -7.69
CA ALA A 635 20.25 27.11 -9.15
C ALA A 635 21.55 26.61 -9.81
N ASN A 636 22.69 26.66 -9.12
CA ASN A 636 23.98 26.14 -9.59
C ASN A 636 24.16 24.66 -9.25
N HIS A 637 23.65 24.21 -8.09
CA HIS A 637 23.82 22.83 -7.60
C HIS A 637 22.70 21.87 -8.00
N TYR A 638 21.50 22.39 -8.32
CA TYR A 638 20.35 21.58 -8.71
C TYR A 638 19.68 22.04 -10.00
N ASP A 639 18.91 21.11 -10.57
CA ASP A 639 17.84 21.36 -11.52
C ASP A 639 16.50 20.98 -10.89
N ILE A 640 15.46 21.75 -11.20
CA ILE A 640 14.08 21.47 -10.78
C ILE A 640 13.26 20.99 -11.98
N TYR A 641 12.76 19.77 -11.88
CA TYR A 641 11.88 19.13 -12.85
C TYR A 641 10.45 19.06 -12.31
N TYR A 642 9.45 19.29 -13.16
CA TYR A 642 8.05 19.23 -12.76
C TYR A 642 7.15 18.84 -13.91
N ARG A 643 6.08 18.11 -13.60
CA ARG A 643 5.03 17.76 -14.55
C ARG A 643 3.66 17.87 -13.90
N VAL A 644 2.61 17.98 -14.71
CA VAL A 644 1.24 18.20 -14.25
C VAL A 644 0.27 17.21 -14.90
N HIS A 645 -0.73 16.77 -14.13
CA HIS A 645 -1.90 16.08 -14.66
C HIS A 645 -2.89 17.14 -15.14
N THR A 646 -3.39 17.00 -16.37
CA THR A 646 -4.33 17.94 -16.97
C THR A 646 -5.56 17.24 -17.52
N GLN A 647 -6.69 17.93 -17.49
CA GLN A 647 -7.90 17.49 -18.17
C GLN A 647 -7.62 17.23 -19.66
N THR A 648 -8.17 16.14 -20.19
CA THR A 648 -7.95 15.60 -21.55
C THR A 648 -6.58 14.92 -21.77
N TYR A 649 -5.46 15.51 -21.35
CA TYR A 649 -4.13 14.97 -21.72
C TYR A 649 -3.49 14.07 -20.65
N GLY A 650 -4.07 13.98 -19.45
CA GLY A 650 -3.49 13.21 -18.35
C GLY A 650 -2.18 13.81 -17.86
N TRP A 651 -1.24 12.95 -17.43
CA TRP A 651 0.12 13.39 -17.09
C TRP A 651 0.87 13.84 -18.34
N LEU A 652 1.17 15.13 -18.42
CA LEU A 652 2.14 15.67 -19.36
C LEU A 652 3.57 15.31 -18.93
N ASP A 653 4.53 15.55 -19.83
CA ASP A 653 5.94 15.28 -19.58
C ASP A 653 6.61 16.27 -18.60
N TRP A 654 7.86 15.98 -18.21
CA TRP A 654 8.63 16.80 -17.28
C TRP A 654 9.21 18.06 -17.95
N ALA A 655 8.73 19.23 -17.53
CA ALA A 655 9.37 20.53 -17.78
C ALA A 655 10.57 20.74 -16.84
N LYS A 656 11.49 21.63 -17.22
CA LYS A 656 12.71 21.95 -16.46
C LYS A 656 12.87 23.46 -16.22
N ASN A 657 13.34 23.86 -15.03
CA ASN A 657 13.94 25.19 -14.74
C ASN A 657 13.24 26.44 -15.36
N GLY A 658 11.93 26.58 -15.20
CA GLY A 658 11.16 27.74 -15.65
C GLY A 658 10.43 27.57 -16.99
N GLU A 659 10.61 26.42 -17.66
CA GLU A 659 9.76 25.99 -18.78
C GLU A 659 8.29 25.84 -18.35
N ILE A 660 7.36 25.89 -19.31
CA ILE A 660 5.94 25.73 -19.01
C ILE A 660 5.63 24.24 -18.81
N ALA A 661 4.84 23.92 -17.78
CA ALA A 661 4.12 22.66 -17.65
C ALA A 661 2.61 22.93 -17.63
N GLY A 662 1.82 22.17 -18.39
CA GLY A 662 0.34 22.32 -18.44
C GLY A 662 -0.18 22.77 -19.80
N THR A 663 -1.27 23.54 -19.81
CA THR A 663 -1.90 24.04 -21.04
C THR A 663 -2.15 25.55 -21.01
N THR A 664 -2.11 26.18 -22.19
CA THR A 664 -2.74 27.48 -22.43
C THR A 664 -3.59 27.40 -23.70
N ASP A 665 -4.55 28.32 -23.85
CA ASP A 665 -5.47 28.47 -24.99
C ASP A 665 -6.45 27.29 -25.23
N GLY A 666 -6.10 26.06 -24.85
CA GLY A 666 -6.96 24.87 -24.79
C GLY A 666 -7.87 24.79 -23.55
N ALA A 667 -7.73 25.74 -22.61
CA ALA A 667 -8.60 25.92 -21.45
C ALA A 667 -8.75 24.69 -20.52
N ARG A 668 -7.72 23.83 -20.43
CA ARG A 668 -7.75 22.62 -19.58
C ARG A 668 -7.23 22.92 -18.17
N ARG A 669 -7.95 22.45 -17.15
CA ARG A 669 -7.48 22.51 -15.75
C ARG A 669 -6.26 21.62 -15.54
N MET A 670 -5.38 22.07 -14.66
CA MET A 670 -4.49 21.19 -13.89
C MET A 670 -5.31 20.49 -12.80
N GLU A 671 -5.00 19.23 -12.53
CA GLU A 671 -5.67 18.40 -11.51
C GLU A 671 -4.67 17.90 -10.46
N ALA A 672 -3.43 17.59 -10.86
CA ALA A 672 -2.32 17.22 -9.99
C ALA A 672 -0.97 17.74 -10.50
N ILE A 673 0.06 17.70 -9.65
CA ILE A 673 1.45 18.10 -9.96
C ILE A 673 2.46 17.18 -9.25
N GLN A 674 3.61 16.95 -9.89
CA GLN A 674 4.83 16.41 -9.27
C GLN A 674 5.98 17.40 -9.49
N ILE A 675 6.81 17.62 -8.47
CA ILE A 675 7.99 18.51 -8.52
C ILE A 675 9.16 17.78 -7.87
N LYS A 676 10.27 17.62 -8.59
CA LYS A 676 11.46 16.90 -8.14
C LYS A 676 12.73 17.73 -8.37
N LEU A 677 13.53 17.82 -7.32
CA LEU A 677 14.86 18.42 -7.31
C LEU A 677 15.90 17.31 -7.57
N VAL A 678 16.82 17.53 -8.51
CA VAL A 678 17.92 16.61 -8.84
C VAL A 678 19.21 17.39 -9.04
N SER A 679 20.37 16.74 -8.86
CA SER A 679 21.69 17.37 -9.03
C SER A 679 21.87 18.00 -10.41
N LYS A 680 22.62 19.10 -10.50
CA LYS A 680 22.78 19.87 -11.74
C LYS A 680 23.20 19.00 -12.92
N GLY A 681 22.51 19.14 -14.05
CA GLY A 681 22.80 18.40 -15.28
C GLY A 681 22.33 16.94 -15.28
N SER A 682 21.75 16.43 -14.19
CA SER A 682 21.18 15.08 -14.16
C SER A 682 20.02 14.92 -15.14
N GLN A 683 19.79 13.67 -15.57
CA GLN A 683 18.68 13.30 -16.43
C GLN A 683 17.31 13.60 -15.80
N ALA A 684 16.31 13.82 -16.65
CA ALA A 684 14.94 14.04 -16.22
C ALA A 684 14.35 12.77 -15.57
N PRO A 685 13.35 12.88 -14.66
CA PRO A 685 12.72 11.72 -14.02
C PRO A 685 11.80 10.90 -14.96
N GLY A 686 11.78 11.21 -16.26
CA GLY A 686 10.94 10.62 -17.30
C GLY A 686 11.08 11.40 -18.61
N SER A 687 10.17 11.19 -19.56
CA SER A 687 10.15 11.97 -20.81
C SER A 687 9.94 13.47 -20.55
N THR A 688 10.46 14.30 -21.46
CA THR A 688 10.38 15.77 -21.46
C THR A 688 9.70 16.33 -22.73
N VAL A 689 9.23 15.47 -23.64
CA VAL A 689 8.86 15.79 -25.03
C VAL A 689 7.66 16.74 -25.14
N GLN A 690 6.59 16.52 -24.35
CA GLN A 690 5.37 17.35 -24.40
C GLN A 690 4.94 17.77 -22.98
N ALA A 691 5.77 18.55 -22.29
CA ALA A 691 5.46 19.06 -20.94
C ALA A 691 4.37 20.16 -20.93
N TYR A 692 4.26 20.89 -22.05
CA TYR A 692 3.31 21.98 -22.30
C TYR A 692 2.55 21.71 -23.58
N VAL A 693 1.22 21.92 -23.56
CA VAL A 693 0.34 21.78 -24.73
C VAL A 693 -0.41 23.09 -24.99
N GLN A 694 -0.16 23.67 -26.16
CA GLN A 694 -0.98 24.72 -26.76
C GLN A 694 -1.57 24.21 -28.08
N PRO A 695 -2.89 23.95 -28.16
CA PRO A 695 -3.52 23.28 -29.31
C PRO A 695 -3.68 24.17 -30.56
N LEU A 696 -3.00 25.32 -30.63
CA LEU A 696 -3.07 26.24 -31.78
C LEU A 696 -2.12 25.86 -32.93
N THR A 697 -1.15 24.97 -32.69
CA THR A 697 -0.26 24.42 -33.72
C THR A 697 -0.01 22.92 -33.51
N GLN A 698 0.23 22.22 -34.62
CA GLN A 698 0.70 20.83 -34.63
C GLN A 698 1.84 20.69 -35.65
N TYR A 699 2.93 20.02 -35.27
CA TYR A 699 4.13 19.84 -36.09
C TYR A 699 4.89 18.55 -35.79
N SER A 700 5.65 18.07 -36.77
CA SER A 700 6.55 16.92 -36.64
C SER A 700 7.86 17.18 -37.40
N ALA A 701 8.91 16.44 -37.04
CA ALA A 701 10.23 16.49 -37.66
C ALA A 701 10.60 15.14 -38.30
N HIS A 702 11.30 15.19 -39.43
CA HIS A 702 11.96 14.05 -40.06
C HIS A 702 13.44 14.05 -39.64
N LEU A 703 13.88 13.01 -38.95
CA LEU A 703 15.25 12.86 -38.48
C LEU A 703 16.02 11.78 -39.24
N GLN A 704 17.34 11.95 -39.31
CA GLN A 704 18.26 10.87 -39.68
C GLN A 704 18.03 9.64 -38.77
N THR A 705 18.14 8.44 -39.37
CA THR A 705 17.86 7.13 -38.75
C THR A 705 16.38 6.87 -38.45
N TYR A 706 15.62 7.83 -37.91
CA TYR A 706 14.27 7.57 -37.38
C TYR A 706 13.12 7.94 -38.34
N GLY A 707 13.37 8.72 -39.39
CA GLY A 707 12.31 9.22 -40.26
C GLY A 707 11.41 10.24 -39.56
N TRP A 708 10.12 10.27 -39.92
CA TRP A 708 9.13 11.14 -39.28
C TRP A 708 8.82 10.67 -37.84
N LYS A 709 9.16 11.49 -36.84
CA LYS A 709 8.64 11.33 -35.49
C LYS A 709 7.18 11.77 -35.40
N GLU A 710 6.50 11.35 -34.34
CA GLU A 710 5.12 11.75 -34.03
C GLU A 710 4.92 13.27 -33.98
N SER A 711 3.68 13.71 -34.19
CA SER A 711 3.34 15.13 -34.19
C SER A 711 3.08 15.66 -32.79
N VAL A 712 3.89 16.62 -32.37
CA VAL A 712 3.69 17.41 -31.14
C VAL A 712 2.75 18.59 -31.38
N TYR A 713 2.15 19.08 -30.30
CA TYR A 713 1.43 20.36 -30.27
C TYR A 713 2.34 21.52 -29.85
N GLY A 714 1.84 22.75 -29.98
CA GLY A 714 2.51 23.98 -29.51
C GLY A 714 3.13 23.80 -28.12
N GLY A 715 4.43 24.11 -28.00
CA GLY A 715 5.23 23.86 -26.80
C GLY A 715 6.01 22.54 -26.76
N GLY A 716 5.74 21.55 -27.61
CA GLY A 716 6.44 20.26 -27.60
C GLY A 716 7.76 20.24 -28.38
N TYR A 717 8.53 19.16 -28.21
CA TYR A 717 9.86 18.99 -28.79
C TYR A 717 9.85 18.06 -30.01
N ALA A 718 9.72 18.63 -31.21
CA ALA A 718 9.81 17.89 -32.47
C ALA A 718 11.27 17.62 -32.84
N GLY A 719 11.84 16.56 -32.27
CA GLY A 719 13.18 16.09 -32.64
C GLY A 719 13.85 15.24 -31.56
N THR A 720 15.14 15.48 -31.36
CA THR A 720 16.01 14.85 -30.34
C THR A 720 17.06 15.85 -29.88
N THR A 721 17.57 15.73 -28.65
CA THR A 721 18.64 16.60 -28.13
C THR A 721 19.78 15.75 -27.59
N GLY A 722 21.00 15.91 -28.12
CA GLY A 722 22.18 15.17 -27.66
C GLY A 722 22.40 13.79 -28.30
N GLU A 723 21.41 13.22 -29.01
CA GLU A 723 21.56 11.97 -29.78
C GLU A 723 22.38 12.12 -31.09
N ALA A 724 22.87 13.32 -31.39
CA ALA A 724 23.59 13.67 -32.62
C ALA A 724 22.81 13.43 -33.94
N LYS A 725 21.48 13.24 -33.89
CA LYS A 725 20.63 13.06 -35.07
C LYS A 725 20.25 14.41 -35.69
N ARG A 726 20.54 14.59 -36.97
CA ARG A 726 20.08 15.78 -37.73
C ARG A 726 18.59 15.72 -38.01
N MET A 727 17.94 16.89 -37.97
CA MET A 727 16.72 17.16 -38.72
C MET A 727 17.06 17.27 -40.21
N GLU A 728 16.25 16.64 -41.04
CA GLU A 728 16.33 16.70 -42.50
C GLU A 728 15.13 17.45 -43.09
N ALA A 729 13.96 17.33 -42.46
CA ALA A 729 12.75 18.08 -42.79
C ALA A 729 11.85 18.33 -41.56
N PHE A 730 10.87 19.23 -41.71
CA PHE A 730 9.75 19.40 -40.79
C PHE A 730 8.46 19.79 -41.53
N ARG A 731 7.33 19.65 -40.83
CA ARG A 731 6.00 20.08 -41.28
C ARG A 731 5.23 20.68 -40.11
N LEU A 732 4.43 21.71 -40.37
CA LEU A 732 3.75 22.51 -39.37
C LEU A 732 2.40 23.01 -39.91
N LYS A 733 1.37 23.01 -39.07
CA LYS A 733 0.06 23.60 -39.37
C LYS A 733 -0.50 24.32 -38.15
N LEU A 734 -1.45 25.22 -38.40
CA LEU A 734 -2.37 25.70 -37.37
C LEU A 734 -3.41 24.61 -37.05
N THR A 735 -3.95 24.67 -35.85
CA THR A 735 -5.07 23.84 -35.37
C THR A 735 -6.02 24.71 -34.54
N ASP A 736 -7.29 24.29 -34.41
CA ASP A 736 -8.36 25.03 -33.68
C ASP A 736 -8.46 26.52 -34.06
N GLN A 737 -8.31 26.81 -35.36
CA GLN A 737 -8.02 28.15 -35.87
C GLN A 737 -9.24 29.08 -35.84
N LYS A 738 -9.24 30.03 -34.89
CA LYS A 738 -10.31 31.02 -34.67
C LYS A 738 -10.26 32.27 -35.55
N TYR A 739 -9.16 32.48 -36.29
CA TYR A 739 -8.93 33.68 -37.10
C TYR A 739 -8.37 33.32 -38.48
N SER A 740 -8.74 34.06 -39.52
CA SER A 740 -8.25 33.82 -40.89
C SER A 740 -6.74 34.08 -41.04
N GLY A 741 -6.11 33.41 -42.01
CA GLY A 741 -4.66 33.46 -42.23
C GLY A 741 -4.03 32.08 -42.26
N GLU A 742 -2.71 32.02 -42.32
CA GLU A 742 -1.91 30.78 -42.39
C GLU A 742 -0.71 30.86 -41.45
N ILE A 743 -0.01 29.72 -41.30
CA ILE A 743 1.38 29.68 -40.82
C ILE A 743 2.31 29.35 -42.00
N LYS A 744 3.26 30.25 -42.28
CA LYS A 744 4.29 30.11 -43.32
C LYS A 744 5.62 29.74 -42.67
N TYR A 745 6.37 28.84 -43.29
CA TYR A 745 7.67 28.41 -42.78
C TYR A 745 8.62 27.99 -43.91
N ARG A 746 9.93 28.06 -43.65
CA ARG A 746 10.97 27.60 -44.59
C ARG A 746 12.25 27.14 -43.87
N ALA A 747 13.02 26.30 -44.55
CA ALA A 747 14.28 25.75 -44.06
C ALA A 747 15.50 26.32 -44.82
N HIS A 748 16.62 26.47 -44.12
CA HIS A 748 17.96 26.52 -44.70
C HIS A 748 18.54 25.11 -44.69
N VAL A 749 18.96 24.61 -45.85
CA VAL A 749 19.38 23.21 -46.04
C VAL A 749 20.78 23.16 -46.62
N GLN A 750 21.59 22.21 -46.12
CA GLN A 750 22.95 21.93 -46.59
C GLN A 750 23.03 21.88 -48.13
N SER A 751 23.95 22.67 -48.70
CA SER A 751 24.20 22.74 -50.15
C SER A 751 22.98 23.10 -51.00
N SER A 752 21.94 23.68 -50.40
CA SER A 752 20.74 24.16 -51.10
C SER A 752 20.23 25.52 -50.58
N GLY A 753 20.80 26.05 -49.51
CA GLY A 753 20.48 27.37 -48.98
C GLY A 753 19.05 27.45 -48.44
N TRP A 754 18.47 28.65 -48.48
CA TRP A 754 17.07 28.87 -48.13
C TRP A 754 16.12 28.34 -49.21
N GLN A 755 15.27 27.39 -48.84
CA GLN A 755 14.16 26.95 -49.68
C GLN A 755 13.01 27.96 -49.69
N GLY A 756 12.12 27.83 -50.68
CA GLY A 756 10.86 28.58 -50.75
C GLY A 756 9.91 28.28 -49.59
N TRP A 757 9.04 29.23 -49.29
CA TRP A 757 8.04 29.13 -48.21
C TRP A 757 7.05 27.97 -48.42
N LYS A 758 6.62 27.39 -47.30
CA LYS A 758 5.63 26.32 -47.18
C LYS A 758 4.52 26.74 -46.21
N THR A 759 3.33 26.19 -46.38
CA THR A 759 2.18 26.38 -45.46
C THR A 759 1.54 25.03 -45.12
N ASN A 760 0.67 25.04 -44.12
CA ASN A 760 -0.38 24.03 -43.90
C ASN A 760 0.06 22.57 -44.12
N ASN A 761 1.03 22.12 -43.31
CA ASN A 761 1.57 20.76 -43.26
C ASN A 761 2.43 20.32 -44.47
N ALA A 762 2.73 21.21 -45.43
CA ALA A 762 3.66 20.93 -46.52
C ALA A 762 5.12 20.81 -46.03
N VAL A 763 5.90 19.91 -46.61
CA VAL A 763 7.26 19.60 -46.13
C VAL A 763 8.24 20.74 -46.45
N ALA A 764 8.96 21.21 -45.43
CA ALA A 764 10.13 22.08 -45.55
C ALA A 764 11.39 21.31 -45.15
N GLY A 765 12.47 21.40 -45.93
CA GLY A 765 13.66 20.55 -45.84
C GLY A 765 13.74 19.53 -46.98
N THR A 766 14.29 18.35 -46.71
CA THR A 766 14.38 17.22 -47.65
C THR A 766 14.16 15.89 -46.93
N VAL A 767 13.42 14.97 -47.54
CA VAL A 767 13.28 13.58 -47.09
C VAL A 767 14.18 12.69 -47.97
N GLY A 768 14.87 11.72 -47.38
CA GLY A 768 15.72 10.75 -48.10
C GLY A 768 17.05 11.29 -48.67
N ALA A 769 17.18 12.59 -48.90
CA ALA A 769 18.36 13.21 -49.53
C ALA A 769 19.59 13.36 -48.59
N ALA A 770 19.54 12.82 -47.37
CA ALA A 770 20.60 12.84 -46.35
C ALA A 770 21.18 14.23 -45.93
N LYS A 771 20.56 15.33 -46.37
CA LYS A 771 20.98 16.71 -46.06
C LYS A 771 20.45 17.16 -44.70
N ARG A 772 21.31 17.82 -43.90
CA ARG A 772 20.86 18.50 -42.67
C ARG A 772 20.11 19.79 -43.00
N MET A 773 19.11 20.10 -42.16
CA MET A 773 18.68 21.49 -41.93
C MET A 773 19.71 22.21 -41.06
N GLU A 774 19.87 23.52 -41.25
CA GLU A 774 20.81 24.36 -40.51
C GLU A 774 20.13 25.56 -39.82
N ALA A 775 19.03 26.06 -40.39
CA ALA A 775 18.20 27.12 -39.81
C ALA A 775 16.76 27.06 -40.34
N ILE A 776 15.85 27.81 -39.71
CA ILE A 776 14.44 27.97 -40.10
C ILE A 776 13.96 29.43 -39.98
N ARG A 777 12.83 29.73 -40.63
CA ARG A 777 11.97 30.90 -40.39
C ARG A 777 10.52 30.46 -40.33
N ILE A 778 9.71 31.10 -39.48
CA ILE A 778 8.27 30.86 -39.34
C ILE A 778 7.55 32.19 -39.13
N GLU A 779 6.47 32.44 -39.86
CA GLU A 779 5.65 33.65 -39.77
C GLU A 779 4.15 33.30 -39.83
N LEU A 780 3.30 34.17 -39.29
CA LEU A 780 1.85 34.09 -39.45
C LEU A 780 1.40 35.07 -40.53
N THR A 781 0.26 34.80 -41.18
CA THR A 781 -0.38 35.72 -42.13
C THR A 781 -1.80 36.14 -41.69
N GLY A 782 -2.41 37.08 -42.41
CA GLY A 782 -3.82 37.44 -42.23
C GLY A 782 -4.18 37.94 -40.83
N LYS A 783 -5.36 37.57 -40.34
CA LYS A 783 -5.85 37.91 -39.00
C LYS A 783 -5.06 37.19 -37.90
N MET A 784 -4.56 35.96 -38.15
CA MET A 784 -3.64 35.27 -37.22
C MET A 784 -2.42 36.12 -36.89
N ALA A 785 -1.80 36.77 -37.87
CA ALA A 785 -0.65 37.67 -37.67
C ALA A 785 -0.97 38.95 -36.88
N GLN A 786 -2.25 39.34 -36.82
CA GLN A 786 -2.72 40.48 -36.02
C GLN A 786 -3.06 40.08 -34.58
N MET A 787 -3.53 38.85 -34.37
CA MET A 787 -3.97 38.35 -33.05
C MET A 787 -2.84 37.65 -32.27
N TYR A 788 -1.84 37.10 -32.96
CA TYR A 788 -0.74 36.36 -32.38
C TYR A 788 0.63 36.80 -32.93
N ASP A 789 1.65 36.60 -32.12
CA ASP A 789 3.05 36.47 -32.53
C ASP A 789 3.44 34.98 -32.47
N VAL A 790 4.24 34.51 -33.43
CA VAL A 790 4.83 33.17 -33.42
C VAL A 790 6.28 33.25 -32.95
N TYR A 791 6.60 32.49 -31.90
CA TYR A 791 7.95 32.31 -31.39
C TYR A 791 8.41 30.87 -31.60
N TYR A 792 9.67 30.70 -32.01
CA TYR A 792 10.26 29.39 -32.27
C TYR A 792 11.74 29.38 -31.96
N ARG A 793 12.22 28.24 -31.46
CA ARG A 793 13.65 27.99 -31.24
C ARG A 793 14.04 26.61 -31.75
N VAL A 794 15.35 26.39 -31.89
CA VAL A 794 15.92 25.14 -32.39
C VAL A 794 17.08 24.68 -31.52
N HIS A 795 17.18 23.36 -31.33
CA HIS A 795 18.39 22.73 -30.81
C HIS A 795 19.37 22.54 -31.96
N THR A 796 20.58 23.03 -31.78
CA THR A 796 21.65 23.04 -32.78
C THR A 796 22.86 22.27 -32.27
N GLU A 797 23.56 21.62 -33.19
CA GLU A 797 24.88 21.07 -32.92
C GLU A 797 25.84 22.17 -32.41
N THR A 798 26.67 21.81 -31.44
CA THR A 798 27.64 22.70 -30.73
C THR A 798 27.01 23.77 -29.83
N TYR A 799 25.91 24.44 -30.20
CA TYR A 799 25.35 25.53 -29.37
C TYR A 799 24.16 25.12 -28.50
N GLY A 800 23.57 23.94 -28.71
CA GLY A 800 22.37 23.50 -27.98
C GLY A 800 21.13 24.29 -28.40
N TRP A 801 20.21 24.52 -27.47
CA TRP A 801 19.06 25.40 -27.69
C TRP A 801 19.51 26.85 -27.89
N LEU A 802 19.22 27.40 -29.06
CA LEU A 802 19.29 28.85 -29.30
C LEU A 802 18.04 29.54 -28.71
N ASP A 803 18.11 30.88 -28.65
CA ASP A 803 17.02 31.72 -28.15
C ASP A 803 15.79 31.71 -29.09
N TRP A 804 14.67 32.24 -28.59
CA TRP A 804 13.41 32.31 -29.32
C TRP A 804 13.42 33.39 -30.40
N ALA A 805 13.48 32.97 -31.67
CA ALA A 805 13.19 33.81 -32.83
C ALA A 805 11.70 34.13 -32.92
N LYS A 806 11.37 35.30 -33.47
CA LYS A 806 10.01 35.83 -33.63
C LYS A 806 9.67 36.08 -35.10
N ASN A 807 8.43 35.79 -35.52
CA ASN A 807 7.81 36.31 -36.76
C ASN A 807 8.75 36.47 -38.00
N GLY A 808 9.38 35.40 -38.47
CA GLY A 808 10.22 35.41 -39.68
C GLY A 808 11.72 35.70 -39.47
N GLU A 809 12.15 35.97 -38.23
CA GLU A 809 13.56 35.96 -37.81
C GLU A 809 14.22 34.58 -38.03
N ILE A 810 15.56 34.54 -38.09
CA ILE A 810 16.28 33.27 -38.25
C ILE A 810 16.40 32.57 -36.90
N ALA A 811 15.98 31.31 -36.82
CA ALA A 811 16.37 30.39 -35.75
C ALA A 811 17.35 29.36 -36.30
N GLY A 812 18.55 29.25 -35.73
CA GLY A 812 19.57 28.28 -36.16
C GLY A 812 20.90 28.92 -36.57
N THR A 813 21.58 28.32 -37.56
CA THR A 813 22.89 28.76 -38.03
C THR A 813 22.96 28.94 -39.54
N THR A 814 23.80 29.88 -40.01
CA THR A 814 24.14 30.04 -41.43
C THR A 814 25.65 30.19 -41.60
N GLY A 815 26.27 29.46 -42.52
CA GLY A 815 27.73 29.46 -42.70
C GLY A 815 28.52 28.62 -41.66
N CYS A 816 27.93 28.36 -40.48
CA CYS A 816 28.54 27.55 -39.42
C CYS A 816 28.56 26.03 -39.67
N ALA A 817 27.84 25.57 -40.71
CA ALA A 817 27.69 24.16 -41.09
C ALA A 817 27.11 23.21 -40.00
N LYS A 818 26.37 23.76 -39.02
CA LYS A 818 25.80 22.99 -37.88
C LYS A 818 24.41 22.46 -38.20
N ARG A 819 24.15 21.19 -37.85
CA ARG A 819 22.80 20.60 -37.97
C ARG A 819 21.83 21.18 -36.93
N LEU A 820 20.56 21.25 -37.29
CA LEU A 820 19.45 21.25 -36.33
C LEU A 820 19.20 19.82 -35.84
N GLU A 821 18.74 19.65 -34.60
CA GLU A 821 18.41 18.36 -33.99
C GLU A 821 16.97 18.32 -33.43
N CYS A 822 16.42 19.47 -33.04
CA CYS A 822 15.05 19.62 -32.54
C CYS A 822 14.49 21.02 -32.83
N ILE A 823 13.16 21.15 -32.93
CA ILE A 823 12.43 22.42 -33.03
C ILE A 823 11.33 22.48 -31.94
N GLN A 824 11.10 23.68 -31.40
CA GLN A 824 9.98 24.00 -30.54
C GLN A 824 9.30 25.29 -31.05
N VAL A 825 7.96 25.28 -31.14
CA VAL A 825 7.14 26.38 -31.67
C VAL A 825 6.00 26.69 -30.70
N VAL A 826 5.74 27.97 -30.44
CA VAL A 826 4.69 28.50 -29.54
C VAL A 826 4.06 29.75 -30.16
N LEU A 827 2.75 29.91 -30.05
CA LEU A 827 2.06 31.16 -30.35
C LEU A 827 1.81 31.93 -29.04
N VAL A 828 1.89 33.25 -29.05
CA VAL A 828 1.41 34.09 -27.94
C VAL A 828 0.58 35.24 -28.48
N LYS A 829 -0.34 35.79 -27.68
CA LYS A 829 -1.15 36.94 -28.09
C LYS A 829 -0.26 38.09 -28.56
N LYS A 830 -0.70 38.86 -29.55
CA LYS A 830 0.09 39.92 -30.19
C LYS A 830 0.69 40.87 -29.15
N GLY A 831 2.01 41.09 -29.22
CA GLY A 831 2.73 41.97 -28.30
C GLY A 831 2.96 41.40 -26.90
N ALA A 832 2.53 40.17 -26.61
CA ALA A 832 2.86 39.52 -25.33
C ALA A 832 4.35 39.14 -25.24
N ALA A 833 4.83 39.01 -24.00
CA ALA A 833 6.19 38.62 -23.70
C ALA A 833 6.58 37.28 -24.35
N ALA A 834 7.83 37.17 -24.79
CA ALA A 834 8.38 35.95 -25.36
C ALA A 834 8.39 34.79 -24.34
N PRO A 835 8.36 33.52 -24.79
CA PRO A 835 8.42 32.36 -23.89
C PRO A 835 9.74 32.24 -23.11
N GLY A 836 10.81 32.91 -23.58
CA GLY A 836 12.13 32.96 -22.97
C GLY A 836 12.97 34.09 -23.58
N ASN A 837 14.30 33.97 -23.49
CA ASN A 837 15.23 34.94 -24.08
C ASN A 837 15.16 34.94 -25.63
N THR A 838 15.55 36.06 -26.24
CA THR A 838 15.40 36.34 -27.70
C THR A 838 16.66 36.99 -28.31
N GLN A 839 17.83 36.89 -27.69
CA GLN A 839 19.03 37.66 -28.06
C GLN A 839 19.95 36.90 -29.02
N LYS A 840 20.08 35.58 -28.85
CA LYS A 840 20.96 34.69 -29.61
C LYS A 840 20.15 33.65 -30.39
N THR A 841 19.26 34.14 -31.24
CA THR A 841 18.33 33.33 -32.06
C THR A 841 19.04 32.72 -33.27
N HIS A 842 20.01 33.44 -33.81
CA HIS A 842 20.79 33.12 -35.00
C HIS A 842 22.29 33.17 -34.69
N VAL A 843 23.06 32.19 -35.20
CA VAL A 843 24.53 32.25 -35.25
C VAL A 843 24.98 32.27 -36.71
N ILE A 844 25.84 33.22 -37.05
CA ILE A 844 26.47 33.35 -38.37
C ILE A 844 27.98 33.15 -38.26
N LYS A 845 28.62 32.72 -39.35
CA LYS A 845 30.07 32.68 -39.53
C LYS A 845 30.48 33.73 -40.57
#